data_AF-M3JD48-F1
#
_entry.id   AF-M3JD48-F1
#
_cell.length_a   1.000
_cell.length_b   1.000
_cell.length_c   1.000
_cell.angle_alpha   90.00
_cell.angle_beta   90.00
_cell.angle_gamma   90.00
#
_symmetry.space_group_name_H-M   'P 1'
#
loop_
_entity.id
_entity.type
_entity.pdbx_description
1 polymer ?
#
loop_
_entity_poly.entity_id
_entity_poly.type
_entity_poly.pdbx_seq_one_letter_code
_entity_poly.pdbx_strand_id
1 'polypeptide(L)'
;MSLLLPQHQLDTNDNINTESPTWVLSDLLSTISSLKDKNEYSIVAKANDLVLLFQQHPDLNQDVQIKTVLPRIQFMLYHPISEVRSSCYRIIRYLIVNTESLTILVQSKLLIYIIISLSNTRNVTLIEMEQSLKLIREFLKIEKGCDLLSVGVIKTIVTIIQEDDEINHHRNDHEYNQEKYGITDDINIPESFKNACLETICEIALLNPELVCHSGGFKLIINCIFEKSIEISSTCLMVLLKILDFENSRKFIRNGFDLDSLISIYSNLCDNDDYNSSLLNPTSSQNNNNNNASSKLKKISSYKLQKISFLISILLKNFNGIMAYSINNFTSIKNLLMNLQKKNTRVRDLILDLLLDALSIQRFPWMKNSPIGDSITRYNQYLHNETDTEIVEIKDSFSQNILHHHQGLLTLILIKNGIFEYLTNIIEDNYNHDQKKATLLLTSLYSMANNYLPPEFINQNLLVPNLSSDASFKVVNETRQKFLGNTEYNQFIKSSIKQINIQSKYNVDDNEFKTLINNCKILTIKEYEDWNWTILSNLIQGPLTNPKRFDETLEKAPKFFKRLLSFYRPFKYRFSTVSNANKNCSRFINIGCQLIEMLLNLDNGIKYLSSSKLLPQLSEIISQIDPFSGISSKDPILSKKRIESTASIGYIRFIGVLSQHSSGIKMLEQWQFFTLFLNIVLSTADSEANNVFVLTLFKYVDFTIDSQFRNTLKMCLKVSNFKIKYYLLRHLLPELIKIKECESFVIKILVENLYDRGDDIVSKSIEILYNFYQDDDFVNLESLIKFKPSINILKKYPLGSKLLLNFLKFPVGFKYLESLGYLEMKFTEWNNLTNFKYLEKINSIIQYQFFPYIRKNPHQECNETDDSLSIYFLQNLLSTEEGLNFFQFGIGKNFLDSIITSTEIFFHQISNDENYLDIDNVNDQRNFVISALKQNLWLIGNIASGKYGIQLLDPMYNINLTNSIINLIIDNFSNCPIWQIRGTCFYVLGMIGSTIEGIEILDEFGWISCIDTYGNYLWKLPTRKHQLQKKMVKIKKRKKLLMI
;
A
#
# COMPACT_ATOMS: atom_id res chain seq x y z
N MET A 1 31.86 -1.07 -1.47
CA MET A 1 32.90 -0.30 -0.77
C MET A 1 33.29 0.88 -1.63
N SER A 2 32.73 2.05 -1.34
CA SER A 2 33.10 3.33 -1.95
C SER A 2 34.18 3.97 -1.10
N LEU A 3 35.42 3.95 -1.57
CA LEU A 3 36.51 4.69 -0.96
C LEU A 3 36.28 6.19 -1.20
N LEU A 4 36.27 6.92 -0.10
CA LEU A 4 36.22 8.36 0.02
C LEU A 4 37.29 9.02 -0.87
N LEU A 5 36.85 9.90 -1.77
CA LEU A 5 37.71 10.90 -2.41
C LEU A 5 38.07 11.95 -1.34
N PRO A 6 39.35 12.23 -1.05
CA PRO A 6 39.74 13.41 -0.30
C PRO A 6 39.58 14.63 -1.22
N GLN A 7 38.83 15.61 -0.75
CA GLN A 7 38.85 16.96 -1.31
C GLN A 7 40.25 17.54 -1.11
N HIS A 8 41.06 17.57 -2.18
CA HIS A 8 42.26 18.40 -2.18
C HIS A 8 41.89 19.83 -2.61
N GLN A 9 42.27 20.75 -1.74
CA GLN A 9 42.16 22.19 -1.89
C GLN A 9 42.89 22.66 -3.15
N LEU A 10 42.23 23.56 -3.88
CA LEU A 10 42.80 24.37 -4.95
C LEU A 10 43.77 25.38 -4.33
N ASP A 11 45.05 25.00 -4.22
CA ASP A 11 46.12 25.97 -4.00
C ASP A 11 46.70 26.38 -5.36
N THR A 12 46.52 27.67 -5.64
CA THR A 12 47.12 28.43 -6.72
C THR A 12 48.63 28.53 -6.53
N ASN A 13 49.36 28.16 -7.59
CA ASN A 13 50.70 28.60 -8.02
C ASN A 13 51.64 27.42 -8.25
N ASP A 14 51.89 27.11 -9.52
CA ASP A 14 53.25 27.14 -10.06
C ASP A 14 53.24 27.10 -11.59
N ASN A 15 54.03 28.00 -12.18
CA ASN A 15 54.29 28.13 -13.60
C ASN A 15 54.90 26.83 -14.15
N ILE A 16 54.18 26.09 -15.00
CA ILE A 16 54.75 25.05 -15.86
C ILE A 16 54.19 25.25 -17.27
N ASN A 17 55.09 25.62 -18.18
CA ASN A 17 55.02 25.63 -19.64
C ASN A 17 53.63 25.43 -20.28
N THR A 18 53.15 26.50 -20.91
CA THR A 18 52.04 26.48 -21.88
C THR A 18 52.47 25.77 -23.17
N GLU A 19 52.75 24.47 -23.10
CA GLU A 19 52.81 23.63 -24.28
C GLU A 19 51.38 23.33 -24.71
N SER A 20 51.06 23.58 -25.98
CA SER A 20 49.72 23.26 -26.50
C SER A 20 49.42 21.78 -26.23
N PRO A 21 48.23 21.41 -25.73
CA PRO A 21 47.90 20.02 -25.39
C PRO A 21 48.06 19.04 -26.56
N THR A 22 47.92 19.52 -27.80
CA THR A 22 48.22 18.79 -29.05
C THR A 22 49.70 18.43 -29.22
N TRP A 23 50.61 19.26 -28.72
CA TRP A 23 52.06 19.01 -28.75
C TRP A 23 52.43 17.92 -27.75
N VAL A 24 51.92 18.01 -26.52
CA VAL A 24 52.12 17.00 -25.47
C VAL A 24 51.57 15.64 -25.92
N LEU A 25 50.41 15.61 -26.59
CA LEU A 25 49.87 14.39 -27.20
C LEU A 25 50.81 13.81 -28.27
N SER A 26 51.33 14.65 -29.17
CA SER A 26 52.25 14.20 -30.23
C SER A 26 53.56 13.64 -29.66
N ASP A 27 54.11 14.29 -28.62
CA ASP A 27 55.32 13.86 -27.94
C ASP A 27 55.11 12.53 -27.20
N LEU A 28 54.02 12.40 -26.41
CA LEU A 28 53.66 11.15 -25.74
C LEU A 28 53.45 10.00 -26.73
N LEU A 29 52.78 10.24 -27.86
CA LEU A 29 52.59 9.22 -28.90
C LEU A 29 53.87 8.83 -29.63
N SER A 30 54.78 9.79 -29.86
CA SER A 30 56.09 9.52 -30.47
C SER A 30 56.97 8.70 -29.53
N THR A 31 56.89 8.97 -28.23
CA THR A 31 57.65 8.24 -27.22
C THR A 31 57.09 6.85 -26.96
N ILE A 32 55.77 6.64 -26.97
CA ILE A 32 55.16 5.31 -26.91
C ILE A 32 55.56 4.46 -28.13
N SER A 33 55.54 5.04 -29.34
CA SER A 33 55.92 4.31 -30.56
C SER A 33 57.41 3.98 -30.65
N SER A 34 58.29 4.68 -29.93
CA SER A 34 59.73 4.41 -29.88
C SER A 34 60.13 3.45 -28.76
N LEU A 35 59.25 3.21 -27.79
CA LEU A 35 59.45 2.30 -26.66
C LEU A 35 59.00 0.86 -26.92
N LYS A 36 58.72 0.49 -28.19
CA LYS A 36 58.19 -0.84 -28.57
C LYS A 36 58.97 -2.03 -27.99
N ASP A 37 60.27 -1.86 -27.76
CA ASP A 37 61.20 -2.90 -27.30
C ASP A 37 61.85 -2.60 -25.92
N LYS A 38 61.34 -1.64 -25.14
CA LYS A 38 61.94 -1.19 -23.86
C LYS A 38 60.99 -1.31 -22.67
N ASN A 39 61.57 -1.45 -21.46
CA ASN A 39 60.95 -1.57 -20.13
C ASN A 39 59.43 -1.34 -20.07
N GLU A 40 58.68 -2.38 -19.76
CA GLU A 40 57.22 -2.41 -19.86
C GLU A 40 56.55 -1.45 -18.86
N TYR A 41 57.18 -1.21 -17.72
CA TYR A 41 56.78 -0.18 -16.75
C TYR A 41 56.76 1.23 -17.35
N SER A 42 57.71 1.56 -18.24
CA SER A 42 57.77 2.89 -18.86
C SER A 42 56.65 3.09 -19.88
N ILE A 43 56.26 2.02 -20.59
CA ILE A 43 55.13 2.03 -21.52
C ILE A 43 53.83 2.26 -20.74
N VAL A 44 53.63 1.56 -19.62
CA VAL A 44 52.44 1.71 -18.77
C VAL A 44 52.38 3.11 -18.14
N ALA A 45 53.50 3.63 -17.64
CA ALA A 45 53.56 4.99 -17.06
C ALA A 45 53.14 6.05 -18.10
N LYS A 46 53.74 6.03 -19.29
CA LYS A 46 53.38 6.98 -20.36
C LYS A 46 51.97 6.78 -20.89
N ALA A 47 51.48 5.55 -20.91
CA ALA A 47 50.08 5.26 -21.23
C ALA A 47 49.12 5.88 -20.20
N ASN A 48 49.48 5.88 -18.92
CA ASN A 48 48.71 6.55 -17.87
C ASN A 48 48.75 8.07 -18.01
N ASP A 49 49.90 8.66 -18.35
CA ASP A 49 50.04 10.10 -18.61
C ASP A 49 49.17 10.54 -19.80
N LEU A 50 49.10 9.71 -20.85
CA LEU A 50 48.25 9.93 -22.01
C LEU A 50 46.75 9.86 -21.65
N VAL A 51 46.35 8.93 -20.78
CA VAL A 51 44.98 8.87 -20.27
C VAL A 51 44.66 10.08 -19.38
N LEU A 52 45.59 10.53 -18.55
CA LEU A 52 45.42 11.74 -17.72
C LEU A 52 45.22 12.98 -18.59
N LEU A 53 45.95 13.10 -19.70
CA LEU A 53 45.77 14.17 -20.68
C LEU A 53 44.35 14.17 -21.28
N PHE A 54 43.84 13.01 -21.68
CA PHE A 54 42.46 12.90 -22.19
C PHE A 54 41.38 13.15 -21.13
N GLN A 55 41.68 12.93 -19.83
CA GLN A 55 40.77 13.26 -18.74
C GLN A 55 40.77 14.76 -18.42
N GLN A 56 41.92 15.43 -18.51
CA GLN A 56 42.06 16.86 -18.26
C GLN A 56 41.50 17.73 -19.39
N HIS A 57 41.53 17.22 -20.63
CA HIS A 57 41.10 17.94 -21.82
C HIS A 57 40.16 17.08 -22.70
N PRO A 58 38.84 17.02 -22.36
CA PRO A 58 37.87 16.22 -23.12
C PRO A 58 37.64 16.73 -24.55
N ASP A 59 37.86 18.02 -24.80
CA ASP A 59 37.68 18.64 -26.13
C ASP A 59 38.70 18.11 -27.17
N LEU A 60 39.88 17.69 -26.73
CA LEU A 60 40.89 17.07 -27.60
C LEU A 60 40.41 15.77 -28.22
N ASN A 61 39.46 15.06 -27.59
CA ASN A 61 38.94 13.81 -28.13
C ASN A 61 38.10 14.04 -29.41
N GLN A 62 37.53 15.23 -29.57
CA GLN A 62 36.79 15.62 -30.79
C GLN A 62 37.75 16.02 -31.91
N ASP A 63 38.88 16.64 -31.57
CA ASP A 63 39.88 17.14 -32.52
C ASP A 63 40.87 16.06 -32.99
N VAL A 64 41.10 15.01 -32.19
CA VAL A 64 42.06 13.95 -32.47
C VAL A 64 41.42 12.84 -33.31
N GLN A 65 41.85 12.71 -34.56
CA GLN A 65 41.43 11.61 -35.41
C GLN A 65 42.03 10.27 -34.92
N ILE A 66 41.18 9.29 -34.56
CA ILE A 66 41.58 7.92 -34.19
C ILE A 66 42.60 7.32 -35.18
N LYS A 67 42.47 7.66 -36.47
CA LYS A 67 43.37 7.20 -37.55
C LYS A 67 44.86 7.55 -37.31
N THR A 68 45.15 8.60 -36.54
CA THR A 68 46.52 9.05 -36.24
C THR A 68 47.12 8.35 -35.02
N VAL A 69 46.27 8.03 -34.04
CA VAL A 69 46.67 7.47 -32.74
C VAL A 69 46.75 5.94 -32.79
N LEU A 70 45.77 5.30 -33.45
CA LEU A 70 45.61 3.85 -33.46
C LEU A 70 46.84 3.08 -33.99
N PRO A 71 47.48 3.45 -35.12
CA PRO A 71 48.66 2.73 -35.62
C PRO A 71 49.87 2.82 -34.68
N ARG A 72 49.96 3.88 -33.87
CA ARG A 72 51.06 4.08 -32.91
C ARG A 72 50.91 3.23 -31.66
N ILE A 73 49.68 2.86 -31.32
CA ILE A 73 49.32 2.14 -30.09
C ILE A 73 48.99 0.65 -30.37
N GLN A 74 48.66 0.28 -31.61
CA GLN A 74 48.27 -1.07 -32.01
C GLN A 74 49.27 -2.16 -31.57
N PHE A 75 50.56 -1.83 -31.42
CA PHE A 75 51.54 -2.79 -30.94
C PHE A 75 51.31 -3.28 -29.50
N MET A 76 50.68 -2.44 -28.69
CA MET A 76 50.38 -2.75 -27.31
C MET A 76 49.33 -3.86 -27.19
N LEU A 77 48.44 -4.04 -28.19
CA LEU A 77 47.42 -5.10 -28.20
C LEU A 77 47.99 -6.51 -28.35
N TYR A 78 49.14 -6.66 -29.02
CA TYR A 78 49.81 -7.95 -29.20
C TYR A 78 51.01 -8.17 -28.27
N HIS A 79 51.29 -7.24 -27.36
CA HIS A 79 52.39 -7.32 -26.41
C HIS A 79 52.20 -8.51 -25.43
N PRO A 80 53.27 -9.22 -24.98
CA PRO A 80 53.16 -10.39 -24.11
C PRO A 80 52.63 -10.10 -22.70
N ILE A 81 52.88 -8.89 -22.17
CA ILE A 81 52.46 -8.47 -20.82
C ILE A 81 51.02 -7.96 -20.81
N SER A 82 50.21 -8.44 -19.86
CA SER A 82 48.78 -8.13 -19.72
C SER A 82 48.51 -6.67 -19.36
N GLU A 83 49.38 -6.06 -18.58
CA GLU A 83 49.28 -4.69 -18.08
C GLU A 83 49.38 -3.70 -19.25
N VAL A 84 50.31 -3.96 -20.18
CA VAL A 84 50.47 -3.16 -21.41
C VAL A 84 49.22 -3.26 -22.30
N ARG A 85 48.65 -4.48 -22.46
CA ARG A 85 47.39 -4.69 -23.20
C ARG A 85 46.22 -3.98 -22.51
N SER A 86 46.14 -4.04 -21.18
CA SER A 86 45.09 -3.38 -20.40
C SER A 86 45.14 -1.85 -20.52
N SER A 87 46.35 -1.26 -20.48
CA SER A 87 46.56 0.17 -20.72
C SER A 87 46.15 0.57 -22.12
N CYS A 88 46.39 -0.30 -23.12
CA CYS A 88 45.94 -0.07 -24.50
C CYS A 88 44.40 0.00 -24.58
N TYR A 89 43.68 -0.98 -24.03
CA TYR A 89 42.21 -0.95 -24.00
C TYR A 89 41.67 0.28 -23.28
N ARG A 90 42.33 0.69 -22.20
CA ARG A 90 41.99 1.92 -21.47
C ARG A 90 42.17 3.18 -22.32
N ILE A 91 43.27 3.29 -23.08
CA ILE A 91 43.48 4.43 -24.00
C ILE A 91 42.41 4.44 -25.09
N ILE A 92 42.16 3.29 -25.73
CA ILE A 92 41.15 3.18 -26.80
C ILE A 92 39.78 3.61 -26.29
N ARG A 93 39.43 3.29 -25.05
CA ARG A 93 38.18 3.71 -24.43
C ARG A 93 37.97 5.22 -24.42
N TYR A 94 39.01 5.99 -24.10
CA TYR A 94 38.94 7.46 -24.07
C TYR A 94 38.98 8.10 -25.47
N LEU A 95 39.38 7.34 -26.49
CA LEU A 95 39.40 7.80 -27.89
C LEU A 95 38.04 7.62 -28.59
N ILE A 96 37.13 6.82 -28.01
CA ILE A 96 35.81 6.53 -28.58
C ILE A 96 34.88 7.73 -28.33
N VAL A 97 34.46 8.40 -29.41
CA VAL A 97 33.58 9.59 -29.35
C VAL A 97 32.37 9.44 -30.28
N ASN A 98 32.60 9.01 -31.53
CA ASN A 98 31.57 8.95 -32.58
C ASN A 98 31.43 7.55 -33.19
N THR A 99 30.35 7.31 -33.92
CA THR A 99 30.12 6.06 -34.67
C THR A 99 31.22 5.78 -35.70
N GLU A 100 31.70 6.81 -36.42
CA GLU A 100 32.84 6.69 -37.35
C GLU A 100 34.10 6.16 -36.66
N SER A 101 34.31 6.62 -35.43
CA SER A 101 35.44 6.24 -34.58
C SER A 101 35.40 4.73 -34.25
N LEU A 102 34.20 4.19 -33.99
CA LEU A 102 33.96 2.76 -33.80
C LEU A 102 34.16 1.97 -35.08
N THR A 103 33.69 2.46 -36.24
CA THR A 103 33.88 1.74 -37.51
C THR A 103 35.37 1.55 -37.86
N ILE A 104 36.20 2.55 -37.58
CA ILE A 104 37.66 2.48 -37.79
C ILE A 104 38.28 1.42 -36.86
N LEU A 105 37.83 1.35 -35.61
CA LEU A 105 38.29 0.32 -34.66
C LEU A 105 37.88 -1.09 -35.10
N VAL A 106 36.66 -1.28 -35.61
CA VAL A 106 36.22 -2.57 -36.18
C VAL A 106 37.06 -2.96 -37.40
N GLN A 107 37.32 -2.01 -38.31
CA GLN A 107 38.17 -2.25 -39.49
C GLN A 107 39.60 -2.66 -39.11
N SER A 108 40.12 -2.15 -37.99
CA SER A 108 41.43 -2.54 -37.43
C SER A 108 41.45 -3.92 -36.76
N LYS A 109 40.36 -4.68 -36.82
CA LYS A 109 40.19 -6.02 -36.23
C LYS A 109 40.32 -6.05 -34.70
N LEU A 110 40.02 -4.94 -34.03
CA LEU A 110 40.05 -4.83 -32.56
C LEU A 110 39.21 -5.92 -31.87
N LEU A 111 38.06 -6.27 -32.44
CA LEU A 111 37.15 -7.29 -31.90
C LEU A 111 37.83 -8.67 -31.73
N ILE A 112 38.79 -9.01 -32.59
CA ILE A 112 39.55 -10.27 -32.49
C ILE A 112 40.47 -10.24 -31.26
N TYR A 113 41.09 -9.10 -30.97
CA TYR A 113 41.93 -8.94 -29.78
C TYR A 113 41.10 -9.00 -28.50
N ILE A 114 39.90 -8.40 -28.51
CA ILE A 114 38.95 -8.51 -27.40
C ILE A 114 38.57 -9.98 -27.14
N ILE A 115 38.27 -10.75 -28.19
CA ILE A 115 38.00 -12.20 -28.11
C ILE A 115 39.19 -12.93 -27.49
N ILE A 116 40.42 -12.64 -27.92
CA ILE A 116 41.64 -13.28 -27.39
C ILE A 116 41.84 -12.93 -25.91
N SER A 117 41.67 -11.66 -25.54
CA SER A 117 41.80 -11.18 -24.16
C SER A 117 40.70 -11.71 -23.22
N LEU A 118 39.54 -12.07 -23.76
CA LEU A 118 38.46 -12.71 -22.99
C LEU A 118 38.57 -14.24 -22.98
N SER A 119 39.25 -14.83 -23.95
CA SER A 119 39.53 -16.26 -23.97
C SER A 119 40.71 -16.60 -23.05
N ASN A 120 40.59 -17.64 -22.22
CA ASN A 120 41.65 -18.13 -21.32
C ASN A 120 42.86 -18.77 -22.05
N THR A 121 43.16 -18.35 -23.27
CA THR A 121 44.17 -18.97 -24.16
C THR A 121 45.58 -18.42 -23.96
N ARG A 122 45.75 -17.33 -23.20
CA ARG A 122 47.04 -16.70 -22.84
C ARG A 122 47.05 -16.44 -21.33
N ASN A 123 48.22 -16.17 -20.75
CA ASN A 123 48.39 -15.67 -19.36
C ASN A 123 47.74 -14.27 -19.21
N VAL A 124 46.42 -14.22 -19.32
CA VAL A 124 45.57 -13.03 -19.25
C VAL A 124 45.29 -12.78 -17.77
N THR A 125 45.48 -11.55 -17.31
CA THR A 125 45.11 -11.18 -15.94
C THR A 125 43.68 -10.65 -15.89
N LEU A 126 43.03 -10.75 -14.73
CA LEU A 126 41.70 -10.17 -14.50
C LEU A 126 41.61 -8.68 -14.86
N ILE A 127 42.72 -7.95 -14.71
CA ILE A 127 42.81 -6.51 -15.04
C ILE A 127 42.62 -6.28 -16.55
N GLU A 128 43.21 -7.13 -17.38
CA GLU A 128 43.03 -7.07 -18.84
C GLU A 128 41.59 -7.40 -19.22
N MET A 129 41.01 -8.45 -18.65
CA MET A 129 39.60 -8.83 -18.87
C MET A 129 38.66 -7.69 -18.47
N GLU A 130 38.89 -7.04 -17.34
CA GLU A 130 38.10 -5.92 -16.85
C GLU A 130 38.14 -4.71 -17.80
N GLN A 131 39.33 -4.33 -18.30
CA GLN A 131 39.42 -3.23 -19.26
C GLN A 131 38.79 -3.57 -20.61
N SER A 132 38.88 -4.84 -21.05
CA SER A 132 38.20 -5.30 -22.26
C SER A 132 36.68 -5.26 -22.13
N LEU A 133 36.12 -5.67 -20.99
CA LEU A 133 34.67 -5.61 -20.71
C LEU A 133 34.19 -4.16 -20.60
N LYS A 134 34.97 -3.29 -19.95
CA LYS A 134 34.71 -1.84 -19.89
C LYS A 134 34.69 -1.21 -21.28
N LEU A 135 35.58 -1.64 -22.17
CA LEU A 135 35.60 -1.19 -23.56
C LEU A 135 34.33 -1.63 -24.29
N ILE A 136 33.87 -2.89 -24.12
CA ILE A 136 32.61 -3.36 -24.71
C ILE A 136 31.42 -2.52 -24.22
N ARG A 137 31.34 -2.18 -22.93
CA ARG A 137 30.26 -1.31 -22.42
C ARG A 137 30.28 0.10 -23.02
N GLU A 138 31.43 0.58 -23.47
CA GLU A 138 31.53 1.90 -24.12
C GLU A 138 31.04 1.85 -25.57
N PHE A 139 31.13 0.70 -26.25
CA PHE A 139 30.41 0.48 -27.51
C PHE A 139 28.89 0.60 -27.33
N LEU A 140 28.36 0.24 -26.15
CA LEU A 140 26.92 0.33 -25.85
C LEU A 140 26.44 1.76 -25.56
N LYS A 141 27.34 2.67 -25.19
CA LYS A 141 26.96 4.07 -24.91
C LYS A 141 26.75 4.90 -26.17
N ILE A 142 27.37 4.52 -27.28
CA ILE A 142 27.24 5.21 -28.56
C ILE A 142 26.03 4.64 -29.32
N GLU A 143 25.20 5.53 -29.86
CA GLU A 143 24.07 5.17 -30.72
C GLU A 143 24.53 4.28 -31.89
N LYS A 144 23.86 3.14 -32.10
CA LYS A 144 24.22 2.10 -33.10
C LYS A 144 25.60 1.44 -32.92
N GLY A 145 26.28 1.68 -31.79
CA GLY A 145 27.56 1.03 -31.49
C GLY A 145 27.43 -0.48 -31.24
N CYS A 146 26.25 -0.95 -30.82
CA CYS A 146 25.98 -2.38 -30.61
C CYS A 146 26.01 -3.20 -31.92
N ASP A 147 25.54 -2.64 -33.03
CA ASP A 147 25.49 -3.32 -34.34
C ASP A 147 26.89 -3.64 -34.89
N LEU A 148 27.89 -2.91 -34.40
CA LEU A 148 29.28 -3.09 -34.75
C LEU A 148 29.97 -4.22 -33.98
N LEU A 149 29.31 -4.82 -32.97
CA LEU A 149 29.84 -5.95 -32.22
C LEU A 149 29.66 -7.26 -33.00
N SER A 150 30.65 -8.14 -32.88
CA SER A 150 30.59 -9.46 -33.50
C SER A 150 29.98 -10.50 -32.56
N VAL A 151 29.29 -11.49 -33.15
CA VAL A 151 28.76 -12.68 -32.43
C VAL A 151 29.86 -13.39 -31.64
N GLY A 152 31.11 -13.37 -32.13
CA GLY A 152 32.26 -13.99 -31.47
C GLY A 152 32.57 -13.38 -30.09
N VAL A 153 32.46 -12.05 -29.95
CA VAL A 153 32.69 -11.36 -28.67
C VAL A 153 31.64 -11.77 -27.65
N ILE A 154 30.37 -11.78 -28.03
CA ILE A 154 29.29 -12.17 -27.12
C ILE A 154 29.43 -13.65 -26.74
N LYS A 155 29.78 -14.52 -27.70
CA LYS A 155 30.01 -15.94 -27.45
C LYS A 155 31.14 -16.17 -26.44
N THR A 156 32.23 -15.39 -26.49
CA THR A 156 33.30 -15.49 -25.46
C THR A 156 32.81 -15.08 -24.07
N ILE A 157 31.94 -14.08 -23.95
CA ILE A 157 31.37 -13.70 -22.66
C ILE A 157 30.43 -14.80 -22.15
N VAL A 158 29.65 -15.41 -23.06
CA VAL A 158 28.79 -16.56 -22.75
C VAL A 158 29.59 -17.76 -22.24
N THR A 159 30.75 -18.08 -22.84
CA THR A 159 31.58 -19.20 -22.39
C THR A 159 32.18 -18.95 -21.00
N ILE A 160 32.67 -17.74 -20.71
CA ILE A 160 33.20 -17.37 -19.38
C ILE A 160 32.18 -17.65 -18.26
N ILE A 161 30.90 -17.42 -18.54
CA ILE A 161 29.83 -17.63 -17.57
C ILE A 161 29.48 -19.14 -17.45
N GLN A 162 29.67 -19.94 -18.50
CA GLN A 162 29.32 -21.38 -18.53
C GLN A 162 30.40 -22.31 -17.96
N GLU A 163 31.68 -21.90 -17.93
CA GLU A 163 32.83 -22.78 -17.60
C GLU A 163 32.82 -23.43 -16.19
N ASP A 164 31.87 -23.14 -15.30
CA ASP A 164 31.83 -23.72 -13.94
C ASP A 164 31.21 -25.13 -13.83
N ASP A 165 30.44 -25.59 -14.83
CA ASP A 165 29.65 -26.84 -14.67
C ASP A 165 30.41 -28.13 -15.01
N GLU A 166 31.42 -28.09 -15.89
CA GLU A 166 32.12 -29.30 -16.34
C GLU A 166 33.43 -29.58 -15.56
N ILE A 167 34.16 -28.53 -15.15
CA ILE A 167 35.53 -28.68 -14.62
C ILE A 167 35.54 -29.11 -13.14
N ASN A 168 34.52 -28.73 -12.36
CA ASN A 168 34.41 -29.11 -10.95
C ASN A 168 33.99 -30.58 -10.73
N HIS A 169 33.56 -31.29 -11.79
CA HIS A 169 33.13 -32.69 -11.69
C HIS A 169 34.19 -33.72 -12.08
N HIS A 170 35.24 -33.35 -12.83
CA HIS A 170 36.30 -34.27 -13.23
C HIS A 170 37.53 -34.28 -12.31
N ARG A 171 37.68 -33.31 -11.39
CA ARG A 171 38.84 -33.27 -10.48
C ARG A 171 38.76 -34.20 -9.26
N ASN A 172 37.58 -34.71 -8.89
CA ASN A 172 37.43 -35.49 -7.66
C ASN A 172 37.74 -37.01 -7.81
N ASP A 173 37.97 -37.53 -9.02
CA ASP A 173 38.16 -38.97 -9.24
C ASP A 173 39.61 -39.39 -9.62
N HIS A 174 40.54 -38.46 -9.78
CA HIS A 174 41.95 -38.75 -10.12
C HIS A 174 42.97 -38.01 -9.26
N GLU A 175 42.75 -37.92 -7.95
CA GLU A 175 43.83 -37.66 -7.00
C GLU A 175 44.50 -38.98 -6.61
N TYR A 176 45.32 -39.55 -7.48
CA TYR A 176 46.52 -40.32 -7.10
C TYR A 176 47.36 -40.53 -8.36
N ASN A 177 48.51 -39.86 -8.39
CA ASN A 177 49.60 -39.93 -9.38
C ASN A 177 49.48 -39.01 -10.61
N GLN A 178 49.95 -37.77 -10.46
CA GLN A 178 50.83 -37.11 -11.43
C GLN A 178 51.35 -35.77 -10.87
N GLU A 179 52.27 -35.84 -9.92
CA GLU A 179 53.25 -34.77 -9.74
C GLU A 179 54.27 -34.87 -10.88
N LYS A 180 54.35 -33.79 -11.67
CA LYS A 180 55.36 -33.42 -12.70
C LYS A 180 54.74 -33.25 -14.09
N TYR A 181 54.38 -32.01 -14.43
CA TYR A 181 54.91 -31.22 -15.55
C TYR A 181 54.04 -29.96 -15.76
N GLY A 182 54.60 -28.78 -15.47
CA GLY A 182 54.38 -27.50 -16.16
C GLY A 182 52.98 -26.89 -16.32
N ILE A 183 52.76 -25.78 -15.61
CA ILE A 183 52.08 -24.54 -16.06
C ILE A 183 50.64 -24.69 -16.60
N THR A 184 49.65 -24.56 -15.72
CA THR A 184 48.51 -23.62 -15.86
C THR A 184 48.00 -23.31 -14.45
N ASP A 185 48.34 -22.13 -13.91
CA ASP A 185 47.56 -21.59 -12.79
C ASP A 185 46.18 -21.26 -13.38
N ASP A 186 45.20 -22.16 -13.21
CA ASP A 186 43.84 -21.89 -13.63
C ASP A 186 43.32 -20.70 -12.82
N ILE A 187 43.22 -19.55 -13.46
CA ILE A 187 42.68 -18.34 -12.85
C ILE A 187 41.22 -18.61 -12.54
N ASN A 188 40.89 -18.82 -11.27
CA ASN A 188 39.51 -18.92 -10.83
C ASN A 188 38.84 -17.55 -11.02
N ILE A 189 38.05 -17.40 -12.08
CA ILE A 189 37.40 -16.13 -12.43
C ILE A 189 36.38 -15.78 -11.33
N PRO A 190 36.50 -14.62 -10.65
CA PRO A 190 35.59 -14.24 -9.58
C PRO A 190 34.14 -14.19 -10.03
N GLU A 191 33.23 -14.64 -9.17
CA GLU A 191 31.79 -14.62 -9.43
C GLU A 191 31.27 -13.19 -9.69
N SER A 192 31.89 -12.17 -9.07
CA SER A 192 31.59 -10.76 -9.32
C SER A 192 31.84 -10.34 -10.77
N PHE A 193 32.91 -10.84 -11.39
CA PHE A 193 33.22 -10.57 -12.79
C PHE A 193 32.23 -11.29 -13.73
N LYS A 194 31.83 -12.52 -13.39
CA LYS A 194 30.79 -13.26 -14.13
C LYS A 194 29.42 -12.57 -14.05
N ASN A 195 29.11 -11.93 -12.93
CA ASN A 195 27.89 -11.14 -12.78
C ASN A 195 27.94 -9.87 -13.62
N ALA A 196 29.08 -9.17 -13.64
CA ALA A 196 29.28 -8.04 -14.55
C ALA A 196 29.14 -8.45 -16.03
N CYS A 197 29.71 -9.60 -16.43
CA CYS A 197 29.55 -10.16 -17.76
C CYS A 197 28.07 -10.45 -18.09
N LEU A 198 27.33 -11.03 -17.14
CA LEU A 198 25.90 -11.29 -17.32
C LEU A 198 25.09 -10.00 -17.43
N GLU A 199 25.39 -8.97 -16.63
CA GLU A 199 24.76 -7.66 -16.74
C GLU A 199 25.03 -7.04 -18.12
N THR A 200 26.26 -7.13 -18.63
CA THR A 200 26.54 -6.64 -20.00
C THR A 200 25.78 -7.41 -21.07
N ILE A 201 25.60 -8.72 -20.95
CA ILE A 201 24.75 -9.49 -21.87
C ILE A 201 23.29 -9.03 -21.77
N CYS A 202 22.80 -8.74 -20.56
CA CYS A 202 21.44 -8.22 -20.36
C CYS A 202 21.25 -6.83 -21.00
N GLU A 203 22.25 -5.93 -20.86
CA GLU A 203 22.25 -4.62 -21.53
C GLU A 203 22.25 -4.78 -23.05
N ILE A 204 23.11 -5.65 -23.59
CA ILE A 204 23.15 -5.96 -25.03
C ILE A 204 21.82 -6.57 -25.50
N ALA A 205 21.19 -7.44 -24.71
CA ALA A 205 19.92 -8.05 -25.05
C ALA A 205 18.76 -7.03 -25.17
N LEU A 206 18.86 -5.91 -24.46
CA LEU A 206 17.93 -4.79 -24.57
C LEU A 206 18.25 -3.85 -25.74
N LEU A 207 19.48 -3.84 -26.25
CA LEU A 207 19.91 -2.94 -27.33
C LEU A 207 19.99 -3.61 -28.70
N ASN A 208 20.26 -4.91 -28.76
CA ASN A 208 20.25 -5.72 -29.97
C ASN A 208 20.02 -7.22 -29.60
N PRO A 209 18.76 -7.68 -29.56
CA PRO A 209 18.42 -9.05 -29.20
C PRO A 209 18.86 -10.06 -30.27
N GLU A 210 19.00 -9.64 -31.53
CA GLU A 210 19.43 -10.52 -32.62
C GLU A 210 20.83 -11.07 -32.38
N LEU A 211 21.78 -10.21 -31.99
CA LEU A 211 23.16 -10.60 -31.69
C LEU A 211 23.24 -11.58 -30.50
N VAL A 212 22.40 -11.40 -29.49
CA VAL A 212 22.34 -12.29 -28.31
C VAL A 212 21.71 -13.64 -28.67
N CYS A 213 20.74 -13.66 -29.58
CA CYS A 213 20.14 -14.89 -30.06
C CYS A 213 21.16 -15.77 -30.80
N HIS A 214 21.88 -15.19 -31.77
CA HIS A 214 22.87 -15.93 -32.58
C HIS A 214 24.06 -16.44 -31.76
N SER A 215 24.41 -15.75 -30.68
CA SER A 215 25.48 -16.18 -29.75
C SER A 215 25.01 -17.23 -28.72
N GLY A 216 23.71 -17.54 -28.65
CA GLY A 216 23.14 -18.46 -27.66
C GLY A 216 22.96 -17.86 -26.26
N GLY A 217 23.02 -16.52 -26.14
CA GLY A 217 22.93 -15.82 -24.86
C GLY A 217 21.58 -15.97 -24.15
N PHE A 218 20.46 -16.10 -24.89
CA PHE A 218 19.14 -16.29 -24.27
C PHE A 218 19.04 -17.59 -23.46
N LYS A 219 19.61 -18.69 -23.97
CA LYS A 219 19.69 -19.96 -23.23
C LYS A 219 20.48 -19.78 -21.93
N LEU A 220 21.54 -18.99 -21.97
CA LEU A 220 22.34 -18.66 -20.79
C LEU A 220 21.55 -17.84 -19.77
N ILE A 221 20.83 -16.81 -20.22
CA ILE A 221 19.99 -15.97 -19.34
C ILE A 221 18.96 -16.87 -18.62
N ILE A 222 18.30 -17.78 -19.34
CA ILE A 222 17.33 -18.72 -18.78
C ILE A 222 18.01 -19.67 -17.76
N ASN A 223 19.15 -20.25 -18.09
CA ASN A 223 19.91 -21.09 -17.15
C ASN A 223 20.32 -20.31 -15.89
N CYS A 224 20.72 -19.05 -16.05
CA CYS A 224 21.08 -18.19 -14.92
C CYS A 224 19.90 -17.90 -13.99
N ILE A 225 18.67 -17.79 -14.53
CA ILE A 225 17.45 -17.68 -13.71
C ILE A 225 17.29 -18.92 -12.80
N PHE A 226 17.68 -20.10 -13.28
CA PHE A 226 17.62 -21.33 -12.49
C PHE A 226 18.72 -21.43 -11.44
N GLU A 227 19.96 -21.10 -11.77
CA GLU A 227 21.12 -21.45 -10.95
C GLU A 227 21.59 -20.32 -10.03
N LYS A 228 21.55 -19.06 -10.48
CA LYS A 228 22.16 -17.93 -9.76
C LYS A 228 21.29 -17.40 -8.60
N SER A 229 21.82 -16.42 -7.86
CA SER A 229 21.11 -15.74 -6.77
C SER A 229 19.78 -15.11 -7.22
N ILE A 230 18.88 -14.85 -6.28
CA ILE A 230 17.57 -14.26 -6.57
C ILE A 230 17.67 -12.87 -7.22
N GLU A 231 18.64 -12.05 -6.81
CA GLU A 231 18.86 -10.69 -7.33
C GLU A 231 19.17 -10.71 -8.83
N ILE A 232 20.03 -11.64 -9.26
CA ILE A 232 20.39 -11.82 -10.67
C ILE A 232 19.25 -12.49 -11.43
N SER A 233 18.58 -13.46 -10.80
CA SER A 233 17.46 -14.16 -11.42
C SER A 233 16.29 -13.22 -11.72
N SER A 234 16.01 -12.25 -10.83
CA SER A 234 14.94 -11.28 -11.02
C SER A 234 15.29 -10.24 -12.09
N THR A 235 16.53 -9.76 -12.17
CA THR A 235 16.95 -8.84 -13.23
C THR A 235 16.90 -9.49 -14.61
N CYS A 236 17.42 -10.73 -14.73
CA CYS A 236 17.30 -11.54 -15.96
C CYS A 236 15.83 -11.72 -16.39
N LEU A 237 14.93 -12.02 -15.43
CA LEU A 237 13.51 -12.19 -15.70
C LEU A 237 12.87 -10.88 -16.22
N MET A 238 13.21 -9.74 -15.64
CA MET A 238 12.69 -8.44 -16.06
C MET A 238 13.18 -8.07 -17.47
N VAL A 239 14.43 -8.40 -17.81
CA VAL A 239 14.97 -8.23 -19.17
C VAL A 239 14.18 -9.09 -20.16
N LEU A 240 13.96 -10.37 -19.87
CA LEU A 240 13.13 -11.24 -20.72
C LEU A 240 11.70 -10.70 -20.90
N LEU A 241 11.06 -10.23 -19.83
CA LEU A 241 9.72 -9.64 -19.89
C LEU A 241 9.66 -8.34 -20.71
N LYS A 242 10.75 -7.56 -20.73
CA LYS A 242 10.85 -6.37 -21.56
C LYS A 242 11.09 -6.73 -23.03
N ILE A 243 11.86 -7.78 -23.29
CA ILE A 243 12.09 -8.28 -24.65
C ILE A 243 10.80 -8.84 -25.27
N LEU A 244 9.97 -9.50 -24.46
CA LEU A 244 8.66 -9.99 -24.90
C LEU A 244 7.63 -8.88 -25.18
N ASP A 245 7.88 -7.65 -24.72
CA ASP A 245 6.93 -6.53 -24.87
C ASP A 245 6.75 -6.12 -26.34
N PHE A 246 7.85 -6.09 -27.11
CA PHE A 246 7.89 -5.62 -28.50
C PHE A 246 7.82 -6.77 -29.52
N GLU A 247 7.34 -6.50 -30.72
CA GLU A 247 7.00 -7.55 -31.68
C GLU A 247 8.21 -8.21 -32.34
N ASN A 248 9.21 -7.45 -32.79
CA ASN A 248 10.35 -8.02 -33.50
C ASN A 248 11.28 -8.76 -32.54
N SER A 249 11.42 -8.27 -31.31
CA SER A 249 12.19 -8.93 -30.27
C SER A 249 11.57 -10.24 -29.78
N ARG A 250 10.25 -10.37 -29.80
CA ARG A 250 9.54 -11.63 -29.48
C ARG A 250 10.00 -12.78 -30.36
N LYS A 251 10.33 -12.52 -31.62
CA LYS A 251 10.75 -13.54 -32.60
C LYS A 251 12.00 -14.31 -32.16
N PHE A 252 12.85 -13.70 -31.33
CA PHE A 252 14.11 -14.30 -30.87
C PHE A 252 13.96 -15.21 -29.65
N ILE A 253 12.82 -15.15 -28.96
CA ILE A 253 12.49 -16.08 -27.87
C ILE A 253 11.66 -17.22 -28.46
N ARG A 254 11.90 -18.47 -28.05
CA ARG A 254 11.22 -19.65 -28.64
C ARG A 254 9.75 -19.72 -28.21
N ASN A 255 8.91 -18.85 -28.76
CA ASN A 255 7.45 -18.85 -28.63
C ASN A 255 6.96 -19.22 -27.21
N GLY A 256 7.53 -18.61 -26.17
CA GLY A 256 7.16 -18.79 -24.76
C GLY A 256 7.50 -20.14 -24.10
N PHE A 257 7.91 -21.18 -24.83
CA PHE A 257 8.34 -22.46 -24.25
C PHE A 257 9.57 -22.33 -23.35
N ASP A 258 10.38 -21.32 -23.60
CA ASP A 258 11.53 -20.98 -22.76
C ASP A 258 11.11 -20.61 -21.33
N LEU A 259 9.92 -20.03 -21.13
CA LEU A 259 9.36 -19.75 -19.80
C LEU A 259 8.65 -20.97 -19.18
N ASP A 260 8.21 -21.93 -20.00
CA ASP A 260 7.68 -23.23 -19.52
C ASP A 260 8.76 -24.06 -18.84
N SER A 261 10.02 -23.84 -19.19
CA SER A 261 11.15 -24.46 -18.49
C SER A 261 11.10 -24.20 -16.97
N LEU A 262 10.57 -23.05 -16.52
CA LEU A 262 10.41 -22.73 -15.09
C LEU A 262 9.43 -23.67 -14.39
N ILE A 263 8.37 -24.07 -15.11
CA ILE A 263 7.33 -24.98 -14.64
C ILE A 263 7.81 -26.44 -14.73
N SER A 264 8.70 -26.77 -15.68
CA SER A 264 9.24 -28.12 -15.87
C SER A 264 9.95 -28.68 -14.63
N ILE A 265 10.52 -27.81 -13.78
CA ILE A 265 11.17 -28.24 -12.53
C ILE A 265 10.21 -28.94 -11.58
N TYR A 266 8.96 -28.48 -11.47
CA TYR A 266 7.93 -29.16 -10.69
C TYR A 266 7.50 -30.49 -11.34
N SER A 267 7.58 -30.55 -12.67
CA SER A 267 7.23 -31.75 -13.45
C SER A 267 8.29 -32.85 -13.30
N ASN A 268 9.56 -32.49 -13.16
CA ASN A 268 10.68 -33.43 -13.01
C ASN A 268 10.82 -34.02 -11.60
N LEU A 269 10.24 -33.39 -10.57
CA LEU A 269 10.22 -33.93 -9.21
C LEU A 269 9.30 -35.16 -9.12
N CYS A 270 9.85 -36.30 -8.70
CA CYS A 270 9.12 -37.55 -8.56
C CYS A 270 8.41 -37.67 -7.20
N ASP A 271 7.39 -38.52 -7.12
CA ASP A 271 6.57 -38.74 -5.92
C ASP A 271 7.33 -39.29 -4.70
N ASN A 272 8.53 -39.88 -4.88
CA ASN A 272 9.23 -40.68 -3.86
C ASN A 272 10.41 -39.96 -3.16
N ASP A 273 10.65 -38.67 -3.42
CA ASP A 273 11.80 -37.95 -2.84
C ASP A 273 11.66 -37.65 -1.33
N ASP A 274 10.45 -37.80 -0.77
CA ASP A 274 10.19 -37.56 0.66
C ASP A 274 10.46 -38.80 1.55
N TYR A 275 10.40 -40.02 1.01
CA TYR A 275 10.48 -41.25 1.82
C TYR A 275 11.90 -41.72 2.15
N ASN A 276 12.92 -41.24 1.44
CA ASN A 276 14.29 -41.74 1.61
C ASN A 276 15.17 -40.93 2.60
N SER A 277 14.65 -39.87 3.23
CA SER A 277 15.41 -39.14 4.25
C SER A 277 15.31 -39.71 5.67
N SER A 278 14.42 -40.67 5.93
CA SER A 278 14.09 -41.13 7.29
C SER A 278 14.37 -42.62 7.58
N LEU A 279 14.85 -43.40 6.61
CA LEU A 279 15.10 -44.85 6.78
C LEU A 279 16.52 -45.28 6.37
N LEU A 280 17.54 -44.55 6.81
CA LEU A 280 18.92 -45.07 6.86
C LEU A 280 19.24 -45.46 8.30
N ASN A 281 19.04 -46.75 8.60
CA ASN A 281 19.56 -47.40 9.81
C ASN A 281 21.09 -47.21 9.87
N PRO A 282 21.67 -46.79 11.01
CA PRO A 282 23.11 -46.65 11.15
C PRO A 282 23.72 -47.99 11.56
N THR A 283 23.63 -49.03 10.73
CA THR A 283 24.37 -50.28 10.95
C THR A 283 24.45 -51.10 9.66
N SER A 284 25.47 -50.84 8.86
CA SER A 284 26.32 -51.87 8.22
C SER A 284 27.18 -51.21 7.15
N SER A 285 28.45 -51.09 7.50
CA SER A 285 29.56 -50.99 6.56
C SER A 285 29.50 -52.14 5.56
N GLN A 286 29.43 -51.81 4.27
CA GLN A 286 30.35 -52.27 3.21
C GLN A 286 29.64 -52.34 1.84
N ASN A 287 30.33 -51.74 0.86
CA ASN A 287 30.29 -52.00 -0.58
C ASN A 287 29.02 -51.61 -1.35
N ASN A 288 29.06 -50.43 -1.98
CA ASN A 288 28.33 -50.15 -3.22
C ASN A 288 29.01 -49.02 -4.02
N ASN A 289 29.90 -49.37 -4.95
CA ASN A 289 30.58 -48.45 -5.86
C ASN A 289 29.74 -48.03 -7.10
N ASN A 290 28.43 -48.31 -7.14
CA ASN A 290 27.57 -47.99 -8.30
C ASN A 290 26.36 -47.10 -7.96
N ASN A 291 26.51 -46.13 -7.05
CA ASN A 291 25.42 -45.21 -6.65
C ASN A 291 25.67 -43.72 -6.92
N ASN A 292 26.67 -43.35 -7.72
CA ASN A 292 27.02 -41.93 -7.92
C ASN A 292 26.18 -41.21 -9.00
N ALA A 293 25.45 -41.93 -9.85
CA ALA A 293 24.54 -41.31 -10.83
C ALA A 293 23.14 -41.01 -10.26
N SER A 294 22.67 -41.78 -9.26
CA SER A 294 21.33 -41.63 -8.68
C SER A 294 21.29 -40.71 -7.46
N SER A 295 22.43 -40.15 -7.04
CA SER A 295 22.56 -39.20 -5.93
C SER A 295 22.66 -37.73 -6.37
N LYS A 296 23.04 -37.44 -7.63
CA LYS A 296 23.11 -36.06 -8.16
C LYS A 296 21.75 -35.42 -8.45
N LEU A 297 20.69 -36.21 -8.63
CA LEU A 297 19.30 -35.72 -8.76
C LEU A 297 18.58 -35.50 -7.41
N LYS A 298 19.19 -35.89 -6.27
CA LYS A 298 18.50 -36.05 -4.98
C LYS A 298 18.53 -34.86 -4.01
N LYS A 299 19.01 -33.68 -4.42
CA LYS A 299 18.93 -32.45 -3.61
C LYS A 299 18.70 -31.22 -4.47
N ILE A 300 17.50 -31.06 -5.04
CA ILE A 300 17.03 -29.71 -5.34
C ILE A 300 16.84 -29.03 -3.99
N SER A 301 17.66 -28.03 -3.67
CA SER A 301 17.58 -27.32 -2.41
C SER A 301 16.18 -26.67 -2.29
N SER A 302 15.59 -26.73 -1.10
CA SER A 302 14.32 -26.05 -0.80
C SER A 302 14.33 -24.58 -1.24
N TYR A 303 15.49 -23.95 -1.14
CA TYR A 303 15.76 -22.61 -1.65
C TYR A 303 15.52 -22.46 -3.16
N LYS A 304 15.95 -23.41 -4.00
CA LYS A 304 15.77 -23.34 -5.47
C LYS A 304 14.29 -23.39 -5.84
N LEU A 305 13.49 -24.23 -5.17
CA LEU A 305 12.04 -24.31 -5.40
C LEU A 305 11.28 -23.08 -4.88
N GLN A 306 11.65 -22.57 -3.70
CA GLN A 306 11.12 -21.31 -3.18
C GLN A 306 11.43 -20.14 -4.11
N LYS A 307 12.66 -20.07 -4.64
CA LYS A 307 13.08 -19.07 -5.63
C LYS A 307 12.21 -19.14 -6.89
N ILE A 308 12.01 -20.33 -7.45
CA ILE A 308 11.19 -20.52 -8.65
C ILE A 308 9.71 -20.18 -8.37
N SER A 309 9.18 -20.57 -7.20
CA SER A 309 7.81 -20.20 -6.78
C SER A 309 7.61 -18.69 -6.77
N PHE A 310 8.60 -17.96 -6.23
CA PHE A 310 8.58 -16.51 -6.20
C PHE A 310 8.68 -15.89 -7.61
N LEU A 311 9.57 -16.40 -8.47
CA LEU A 311 9.71 -15.92 -9.86
C LEU A 311 8.45 -16.17 -10.70
N ILE A 312 7.80 -17.33 -10.55
CA ILE A 312 6.53 -17.60 -11.23
C ILE A 312 5.42 -16.68 -10.70
N SER A 313 5.40 -16.39 -9.39
CA SER A 313 4.46 -15.40 -8.85
C SER A 313 4.68 -14.01 -9.48
N ILE A 314 5.93 -13.58 -9.68
CA ILE A 314 6.24 -12.33 -10.40
C ILE A 314 5.72 -12.36 -11.84
N LEU A 315 5.90 -13.47 -12.55
CA LEU A 315 5.39 -13.65 -13.91
C LEU A 315 3.86 -13.55 -13.96
N LEU A 316 3.16 -14.22 -13.05
CA LEU A 316 1.69 -14.19 -12.99
C LEU A 316 1.12 -12.84 -12.54
N LYS A 317 1.88 -12.05 -11.79
CA LYS A 317 1.49 -10.68 -11.38
C LYS A 317 1.74 -9.64 -12.48
N ASN A 318 2.57 -9.94 -13.48
CA ASN A 318 2.87 -9.03 -14.58
C ASN A 318 2.04 -9.40 -15.82
N PHE A 319 1.39 -8.41 -16.44
CA PHE A 319 0.56 -8.62 -17.63
C PHE A 319 1.33 -9.29 -18.78
N ASN A 320 2.58 -8.87 -19.01
CA ASN A 320 3.43 -9.47 -20.06
C ASN A 320 3.71 -10.97 -19.80
N GLY A 321 3.80 -11.38 -18.52
CA GLY A 321 3.98 -12.78 -18.15
C GLY A 321 2.71 -13.61 -18.34
N ILE A 322 1.53 -13.08 -18.01
CA ILE A 322 0.24 -13.73 -18.31
C ILE A 322 0.07 -13.93 -19.82
N MET A 323 0.37 -12.90 -20.62
CA MET A 323 0.32 -12.98 -22.07
C MET A 323 1.29 -14.03 -22.61
N ALA A 324 2.50 -14.13 -22.06
CA ALA A 324 3.45 -15.17 -22.43
C ALA A 324 2.92 -16.59 -22.13
N TYR A 325 2.19 -16.78 -21.02
CA TYR A 325 1.56 -18.07 -20.68
C TYR A 325 0.22 -18.33 -21.37
N SER A 326 -0.32 -17.40 -22.15
CA SER A 326 -1.59 -17.58 -22.89
C SER A 326 -1.47 -18.52 -24.09
N ILE A 327 -0.25 -18.93 -24.44
CA ILE A 327 0.05 -19.80 -25.58
C ILE A 327 -0.70 -21.14 -25.44
N ASN A 328 -1.28 -21.60 -26.56
CA ASN A 328 -2.05 -22.84 -26.66
C ASN A 328 -3.20 -22.95 -25.63
N ASN A 329 -3.91 -21.86 -25.33
CA ASN A 329 -4.97 -21.82 -24.30
C ASN A 329 -4.45 -22.19 -22.89
N PHE A 330 -3.34 -21.57 -22.47
CA PHE A 330 -2.79 -21.71 -21.12
C PHE A 330 -2.31 -23.12 -20.75
N THR A 331 -1.72 -23.87 -21.70
CA THR A 331 -1.14 -25.21 -21.44
C THR A 331 -0.13 -25.22 -20.32
N SER A 332 0.68 -24.18 -20.19
CA SER A 332 1.73 -24.05 -19.18
C SER A 332 1.16 -24.02 -17.76
N ILE A 333 0.09 -23.25 -17.56
CA ILE A 333 -0.63 -23.17 -16.28
C ILE A 333 -1.34 -24.51 -16.00
N LYS A 334 -1.92 -25.14 -17.03
CA LYS A 334 -2.48 -26.49 -16.89
C LYS A 334 -1.42 -27.51 -16.44
N ASN A 335 -0.21 -27.47 -17.00
CA ASN A 335 0.89 -28.34 -16.60
C ASN A 335 1.33 -28.07 -15.15
N LEU A 336 1.34 -26.81 -14.71
CA LEU A 336 1.60 -26.45 -13.31
C LEU A 336 0.53 -27.02 -12.38
N LEU A 337 -0.75 -26.92 -12.75
CA LEU A 337 -1.87 -27.46 -11.96
C LEU A 337 -1.89 -28.99 -11.95
N MET A 338 -1.49 -29.66 -13.02
CA MET A 338 -1.37 -31.12 -13.07
C MET A 338 -0.38 -31.64 -12.00
N ASN A 339 0.66 -30.86 -11.68
CA ASN A 339 1.60 -31.22 -10.61
C ASN A 339 0.97 -31.22 -9.20
N LEU A 340 -0.22 -30.64 -9.00
CA LEU A 340 -0.97 -30.75 -7.74
C LEU A 340 -1.52 -32.16 -7.49
N GLN A 341 -1.65 -33.00 -8.53
CA GLN A 341 -2.06 -34.41 -8.38
C GLN A 341 -0.95 -35.31 -7.81
N LYS A 342 0.31 -34.83 -7.79
CA LYS A 342 1.44 -35.59 -7.27
C LYS A 342 1.32 -35.81 -5.76
N LYS A 343 1.89 -36.90 -5.25
CA LYS A 343 1.84 -37.27 -3.83
C LYS A 343 2.83 -36.49 -2.96
N ASN A 344 3.81 -35.84 -3.58
CA ASN A 344 4.83 -35.05 -2.90
C ASN A 344 4.21 -33.83 -2.20
N THR A 345 4.18 -33.82 -0.87
CA THR A 345 3.52 -32.78 -0.07
C THR A 345 4.25 -31.44 -0.19
N ARG A 346 5.57 -31.45 -0.35
CA ARG A 346 6.39 -30.23 -0.49
C ARG A 346 6.09 -29.47 -1.77
N VAL A 347 5.92 -30.18 -2.88
CA VAL A 347 5.58 -29.57 -4.18
C VAL A 347 4.18 -28.97 -4.14
N ARG A 348 3.20 -29.69 -3.58
CA ARG A 348 1.84 -29.17 -3.42
C ARG A 348 1.79 -27.94 -2.52
N ASP A 349 2.51 -27.96 -1.40
CA ASP A 349 2.53 -26.82 -0.46
C ASP A 349 3.11 -25.56 -1.10
N LEU A 350 4.20 -25.69 -1.89
CA LEU A 350 4.80 -24.58 -2.62
C LEU A 350 3.94 -24.07 -3.77
N ILE A 351 3.26 -24.95 -4.52
CA ILE A 351 2.33 -24.53 -5.57
C ILE A 351 1.10 -23.83 -4.96
N LEU A 352 0.58 -24.30 -3.83
CA LEU A 352 -0.50 -23.63 -3.11
C LEU A 352 -0.06 -22.26 -2.60
N ASP A 353 1.14 -22.15 -2.01
CA ASP A 353 1.71 -20.87 -1.60
C ASP A 353 1.91 -19.91 -2.78
N LEU A 354 2.36 -20.41 -3.93
CA LEU A 354 2.50 -19.65 -5.19
C LEU A 354 1.15 -19.09 -5.64
N LEU A 355 0.11 -19.93 -5.68
CA LEU A 355 -1.23 -19.50 -6.11
C LEU A 355 -1.86 -18.52 -5.12
N LEU A 356 -1.68 -18.73 -3.81
CA LEU A 356 -2.12 -17.79 -2.78
C LEU A 356 -1.44 -16.42 -2.89
N ASP A 357 -0.14 -16.39 -3.23
CA ASP A 357 0.60 -15.15 -3.43
C ASP A 357 0.29 -14.47 -4.77
N ALA A 358 0.16 -15.24 -5.86
CA ALA A 358 -0.21 -14.72 -7.18
C ALA A 358 -1.60 -14.05 -7.18
N LEU A 359 -2.54 -14.60 -6.40
CA LEU A 359 -3.86 -14.01 -6.16
C LEU A 359 -3.85 -12.94 -5.05
N SER A 360 -2.71 -12.66 -4.41
CA SER A 360 -2.58 -11.70 -3.31
C SER A 360 -3.54 -11.94 -2.12
N ILE A 361 -3.89 -13.21 -1.85
CA ILE A 361 -4.77 -13.59 -0.73
C ILE A 361 -3.97 -13.81 0.55
N GLN A 362 -2.91 -14.60 0.45
CA GLN A 362 -1.96 -14.85 1.51
C GLN A 362 -0.55 -14.82 0.92
N ARG A 363 0.29 -14.00 1.52
CA ARG A 363 1.70 -13.88 1.17
C ARG A 363 2.46 -15.15 1.55
N PHE A 364 3.58 -15.42 0.87
CA PHE A 364 4.49 -16.54 1.17
C PHE A 364 4.85 -16.58 2.68
N PRO A 365 4.42 -17.60 3.44
CA PRO A 365 4.65 -17.68 4.89
C PRO A 365 6.14 -17.76 5.25
N TRP A 366 6.95 -18.38 4.38
CA TRP A 366 8.38 -18.58 4.58
C TRP A 366 9.24 -17.36 4.21
N MET A 367 8.66 -16.31 3.59
CA MET A 367 9.46 -15.20 3.05
C MET A 367 10.24 -14.44 4.14
N LYS A 368 9.66 -14.23 5.33
CA LYS A 368 10.31 -13.54 6.45
C LYS A 368 11.57 -14.24 6.99
N ASN A 369 11.65 -15.56 6.82
CA ASN A 369 12.73 -16.39 7.39
C ASN A 369 13.66 -16.93 6.29
N SER A 370 13.56 -16.40 5.07
CA SER A 370 14.28 -16.90 3.90
C SER A 370 15.32 -15.89 3.43
N PRO A 371 16.42 -16.36 2.78
CA PRO A 371 17.41 -15.49 2.14
C PRO A 371 16.82 -14.56 1.06
N ILE A 372 15.61 -14.87 0.55
CA ILE A 372 14.86 -13.99 -0.35
C ILE A 372 14.34 -12.77 0.42
N GLY A 373 13.77 -12.98 1.61
CA GLY A 373 13.39 -11.90 2.52
C GLY A 373 14.59 -11.01 2.89
N ASP A 374 15.73 -11.63 3.21
CA ASP A 374 16.95 -10.91 3.52
C ASP A 374 17.43 -10.05 2.33
N SER A 375 17.43 -10.59 1.11
CA SER A 375 17.79 -9.81 -0.10
C SER A 375 16.87 -8.60 -0.33
N ILE A 376 15.58 -8.78 -0.12
CA ILE A 376 14.57 -7.70 -0.24
C ILE A 376 14.80 -6.65 0.85
N THR A 377 15.08 -7.06 2.09
CA THR A 377 15.39 -6.11 3.16
C THR A 377 16.66 -5.34 2.90
N ARG A 378 17.72 -5.97 2.38
CA ARG A 378 18.96 -5.29 1.96
C ARG A 378 18.71 -4.29 0.83
N TYR A 379 17.89 -4.67 -0.14
CA TYR A 379 17.50 -3.79 -1.24
C TYR A 379 16.72 -2.56 -0.74
N ASN A 380 15.74 -2.77 0.14
CA ASN A 380 14.98 -1.69 0.76
C ASN A 380 15.85 -0.82 1.69
N GLN A 381 16.81 -1.41 2.40
CA GLN A 381 17.79 -0.66 3.21
C GLN A 381 18.67 0.24 2.35
N TYR A 382 19.15 -0.27 1.20
CA TYR A 382 19.98 0.49 0.28
C TYR A 382 19.24 1.69 -0.32
N LEU A 383 17.95 1.52 -0.64
CA LEU A 383 17.14 2.59 -1.21
C LEU A 383 16.61 3.60 -0.18
N HIS A 384 16.23 3.15 1.03
CA HIS A 384 15.39 3.95 1.92
C HIS A 384 15.83 4.00 3.41
N ASN A 385 16.99 3.45 3.79
CA ASN A 385 17.54 3.52 5.16
C ASN A 385 16.56 3.11 6.29
N GLU A 386 15.56 2.26 6.00
CA GLU A 386 14.57 1.77 6.97
C GLU A 386 14.64 0.25 7.13
N THR A 387 14.43 -0.23 8.36
CA THR A 387 14.53 -1.66 8.74
C THR A 387 13.18 -2.34 8.96
N ASP A 388 12.08 -1.59 8.97
CA ASP A 388 10.77 -2.12 9.33
C ASP A 388 10.10 -2.88 8.19
N THR A 389 9.70 -4.12 8.47
CA THR A 389 8.99 -5.03 7.53
C THR A 389 7.46 -4.95 7.65
N GLU A 390 6.93 -4.01 8.45
CA GLU A 390 5.48 -3.87 8.65
C GLU A 390 4.80 -3.26 7.43
N ILE A 391 4.25 -4.12 6.57
CA ILE A 391 3.56 -3.70 5.35
C ILE A 391 2.20 -3.09 5.72
N VAL A 392 2.01 -1.81 5.43
CA VAL A 392 0.73 -1.11 5.55
C VAL A 392 -0.15 -1.50 4.35
N GLU A 393 -1.32 -2.08 4.59
CA GLU A 393 -2.31 -2.29 3.52
C GLU A 393 -2.83 -0.93 3.02
N ILE A 394 -2.54 -0.58 1.76
CA ILE A 394 -3.14 0.58 1.11
C ILE A 394 -4.64 0.32 0.95
N LYS A 395 -5.46 1.16 1.58
CA LYS A 395 -6.93 1.11 1.53
C LYS A 395 -7.52 2.03 0.45
N ASP A 396 -6.79 2.28 -0.63
CA ASP A 396 -7.29 3.11 -1.73
C ASP A 396 -8.17 2.29 -2.66
N SER A 397 -9.40 2.75 -2.90
CA SER A 397 -10.39 2.06 -3.74
C SER A 397 -9.92 1.82 -5.18
N PHE A 398 -9.21 2.78 -5.78
CA PHE A 398 -8.66 2.65 -7.14
C PHE A 398 -7.67 1.49 -7.25
N SER A 399 -6.72 1.44 -6.31
CA SER A 399 -5.73 0.35 -6.25
C SER A 399 -6.45 -1.00 -6.09
N GLN A 400 -7.37 -1.11 -5.12
CA GLN A 400 -8.12 -2.34 -4.90
C GLN A 400 -8.90 -2.79 -6.15
N ASN A 401 -9.50 -1.86 -6.90
CA ASN A 401 -10.21 -2.18 -8.13
C ASN A 401 -9.29 -2.76 -9.22
N ILE A 402 -8.10 -2.19 -9.43
CA ILE A 402 -7.11 -2.73 -10.39
C ILE A 402 -6.70 -4.14 -10.00
N LEU A 403 -6.40 -4.36 -8.71
CA LEU A 403 -6.08 -5.68 -8.20
C LEU A 403 -7.24 -6.66 -8.37
N HIS A 404 -8.48 -6.25 -8.06
CA HIS A 404 -9.66 -7.08 -8.24
C HIS A 404 -9.88 -7.46 -9.70
N HIS A 405 -9.63 -6.53 -10.64
CA HIS A 405 -9.76 -6.80 -12.06
C HIS A 405 -8.70 -7.81 -12.54
N HIS A 406 -7.46 -7.67 -12.09
CA HIS A 406 -6.39 -8.63 -12.36
C HIS A 406 -6.63 -10.00 -11.69
N GLN A 407 -7.11 -10.01 -10.44
CA GLN A 407 -7.54 -11.23 -9.74
C GLN A 407 -8.69 -11.91 -10.49
N GLY A 408 -9.66 -11.15 -10.99
CA GLY A 408 -10.74 -11.63 -11.85
C GLY A 408 -10.19 -12.36 -13.07
N LEU A 409 -9.24 -11.74 -13.80
CA LEU A 409 -8.60 -12.36 -14.95
C LEU A 409 -7.87 -13.67 -14.58
N LEU A 410 -7.03 -13.65 -13.53
CA LEU A 410 -6.30 -14.84 -13.08
C LEU A 410 -7.25 -15.95 -12.61
N THR A 411 -8.30 -15.63 -11.86
CA THR A 411 -9.29 -16.62 -11.42
C THR A 411 -10.01 -17.25 -12.62
N LEU A 412 -10.38 -16.47 -13.63
CA LEU A 412 -10.97 -17.00 -14.86
C LEU A 412 -10.01 -17.98 -15.57
N ILE A 413 -8.72 -17.64 -15.66
CA ILE A 413 -7.70 -18.51 -16.26
C ILE A 413 -7.56 -19.81 -15.46
N LEU A 414 -7.54 -19.75 -14.12
CA LEU A 414 -7.43 -20.95 -13.27
C LEU A 414 -8.69 -21.85 -13.36
N ILE A 415 -9.89 -21.24 -13.46
CA ILE A 415 -11.15 -21.97 -13.61
C ILE A 415 -11.21 -22.69 -14.95
N LYS A 416 -10.84 -22.01 -16.06
CA LYS A 416 -10.76 -22.64 -17.39
C LYS A 416 -9.80 -23.84 -17.43
N ASN A 417 -8.79 -23.85 -16.56
CA ASN A 417 -7.82 -24.94 -16.42
C ASN A 417 -8.22 -26.02 -15.40
N GLY A 418 -9.43 -25.98 -14.82
CA GLY A 418 -9.96 -27.05 -13.97
C GLY A 418 -9.47 -27.06 -12.52
N ILE A 419 -9.04 -25.92 -11.96
CA ILE A 419 -8.45 -25.86 -10.60
C ILE A 419 -9.33 -26.48 -9.49
N PHE A 420 -10.66 -26.39 -9.61
CA PHE A 420 -11.59 -26.90 -8.60
C PHE A 420 -11.52 -28.43 -8.44
N GLU A 421 -11.31 -29.18 -9.53
CA GLU A 421 -11.16 -30.64 -9.48
C GLU A 421 -9.88 -31.04 -8.73
N TYR A 422 -8.78 -30.32 -8.97
CA TYR A 422 -7.51 -30.59 -8.29
C TYR A 422 -7.57 -30.28 -6.79
N LEU A 423 -8.21 -29.19 -6.39
CA LEU A 423 -8.33 -28.80 -4.98
C LEU A 423 -9.28 -29.70 -4.20
N THR A 424 -10.39 -30.14 -4.80
CA THR A 424 -11.35 -31.06 -4.16
C THR A 424 -10.68 -32.39 -3.85
N ASN A 425 -9.92 -32.96 -4.79
CA ASN A 425 -9.13 -34.18 -4.56
C ASN A 425 -8.16 -34.04 -3.37
N ILE A 426 -7.47 -32.89 -3.23
CA ILE A 426 -6.55 -32.65 -2.10
C ILE A 426 -7.29 -32.55 -0.76
N ILE A 427 -8.50 -31.99 -0.75
CA ILE A 427 -9.31 -31.83 0.47
C ILE A 427 -9.89 -33.18 0.93
N GLU A 428 -10.19 -34.08 -0.01
CA GLU A 428 -10.68 -35.43 0.30
C GLU A 428 -9.57 -36.35 0.87
N ASP A 429 -8.31 -36.11 0.48
CA ASP A 429 -7.14 -36.81 1.01
C ASP A 429 -6.82 -36.39 2.46
N ASN A 430 -7.44 -37.06 3.44
CA ASN A 430 -7.44 -36.77 4.88
C ASN A 430 -6.07 -36.72 5.62
N TYR A 431 -4.94 -37.01 4.96
CA TYR A 431 -3.63 -37.21 5.62
C TYR A 431 -2.68 -36.01 5.54
N ASN A 432 -3.07 -34.88 4.93
CA ASN A 432 -2.13 -33.82 4.55
C ASN A 432 -2.30 -32.50 5.34
N HIS A 433 -1.19 -31.88 5.74
CA HIS A 433 -1.17 -30.53 6.33
C HIS A 433 -1.66 -29.44 5.33
N ASP A 434 -1.52 -29.73 4.03
CA ASP A 434 -1.89 -28.88 2.88
C ASP A 434 -3.40 -28.56 2.80
N GLN A 435 -4.24 -29.35 3.49
CA GLN A 435 -5.70 -29.22 3.45
C GLN A 435 -6.19 -27.83 3.84
N LYS A 436 -5.65 -27.22 4.91
CA LYS A 436 -6.09 -25.89 5.37
C LYS A 436 -5.81 -24.81 4.32
N LYS A 437 -4.68 -24.92 3.61
CA LYS A 437 -4.33 -23.97 2.53
C LYS A 437 -5.20 -24.21 1.31
N ALA A 438 -5.46 -25.47 0.96
CA ALA A 438 -6.35 -25.84 -0.13
C ALA A 438 -7.81 -25.39 0.13
N THR A 439 -8.33 -25.53 1.37
CA THR A 439 -9.66 -25.03 1.75
C THR A 439 -9.72 -23.50 1.76
N LEU A 440 -8.67 -22.83 2.23
CA LEU A 440 -8.56 -21.36 2.16
C LEU A 440 -8.54 -20.87 0.71
N LEU A 441 -7.79 -21.53 -0.17
CA LEU A 441 -7.71 -21.20 -1.59
C LEU A 441 -9.04 -21.49 -2.28
N LEU A 442 -9.69 -22.62 -2.00
CA LEU A 442 -11.00 -22.95 -2.54
C LEU A 442 -12.06 -21.93 -2.12
N THR A 443 -12.13 -21.59 -0.82
CA THR A 443 -13.12 -20.64 -0.29
C THR A 443 -12.90 -19.23 -0.83
N SER A 444 -11.64 -18.80 -0.95
CA SER A 444 -11.29 -17.51 -1.52
C SER A 444 -11.56 -17.48 -3.02
N LEU A 445 -11.15 -18.48 -3.81
CA LEU A 445 -11.48 -18.60 -5.23
C LEU A 445 -12.98 -18.58 -5.47
N TYR A 446 -13.77 -19.30 -4.68
CA TYR A 446 -15.22 -19.28 -4.80
C TYR A 446 -15.80 -17.88 -4.47
N SER A 447 -15.27 -17.21 -3.44
CA SER A 447 -15.68 -15.84 -3.12
C SER A 447 -15.28 -14.86 -4.23
N MET A 448 -14.10 -15.03 -4.83
CA MET A 448 -13.60 -14.20 -5.93
C MET A 448 -14.38 -14.45 -7.20
N ALA A 449 -14.70 -15.70 -7.51
CA ALA A 449 -15.54 -16.04 -8.66
C ALA A 449 -16.90 -15.36 -8.55
N ASN A 450 -17.55 -15.43 -7.39
CA ASN A 450 -18.86 -14.79 -7.19
C ASN A 450 -18.81 -13.25 -7.15
N ASN A 451 -17.69 -12.66 -6.73
CA ASN A 451 -17.58 -11.21 -6.58
C ASN A 451 -16.91 -10.51 -7.77
N TYR A 452 -16.05 -11.19 -8.53
CA TYR A 452 -15.21 -10.55 -9.55
C TYR A 452 -15.46 -11.08 -10.96
N LEU A 453 -16.15 -12.22 -11.13
CA LEU A 453 -16.47 -12.76 -12.45
C LEU A 453 -17.93 -12.47 -12.83
N PRO A 454 -18.21 -12.24 -14.12
CA PRO A 454 -19.58 -12.19 -14.61
C PRO A 454 -20.31 -13.52 -14.39
N PRO A 455 -21.62 -13.49 -14.09
CA PRO A 455 -22.40 -14.69 -13.79
C PRO A 455 -22.47 -15.69 -14.96
N GLU A 456 -22.30 -15.23 -16.19
CA GLU A 456 -22.29 -16.06 -17.40
C GLU A 456 -21.14 -17.07 -17.41
N PHE A 457 -19.97 -16.67 -16.92
CA PHE A 457 -18.80 -17.55 -16.81
C PHE A 457 -18.88 -18.51 -15.62
N ILE A 458 -19.66 -18.17 -14.60
CA ILE A 458 -19.84 -18.98 -13.39
C ILE A 458 -20.71 -20.21 -13.70
N ASN A 459 -21.82 -20.01 -14.40
CA ASN A 459 -22.87 -21.02 -14.53
C ASN A 459 -22.48 -22.25 -15.38
N GLN A 460 -21.46 -22.16 -16.23
CA GLN A 460 -21.03 -23.28 -17.07
C GLN A 460 -19.92 -24.14 -16.44
N ASN A 461 -19.10 -23.59 -15.53
CA ASN A 461 -17.89 -24.25 -15.01
C ASN A 461 -17.80 -24.35 -13.46
N LEU A 462 -18.63 -23.65 -12.68
CA LEU A 462 -18.61 -23.69 -11.20
C LEU A 462 -19.55 -24.74 -10.58
N LEU A 463 -19.63 -25.92 -11.19
CA LEU A 463 -20.13 -27.10 -10.48
C LEU A 463 -18.98 -27.60 -9.62
N VAL A 464 -18.96 -27.23 -8.35
CA VAL A 464 -18.09 -27.91 -7.38
C VAL A 464 -18.49 -29.39 -7.41
N PRO A 465 -17.62 -30.30 -7.88
CA PRO A 465 -17.97 -31.72 -7.95
C PRO A 465 -18.20 -32.23 -6.52
N ASN A 466 -19.08 -33.24 -6.40
CA ASN A 466 -19.62 -33.82 -5.16
C ASN A 466 -18.60 -33.94 -4.01
N LEU A 467 -18.43 -32.88 -3.21
CA LEU A 467 -17.64 -32.92 -1.97
C LEU A 467 -18.31 -33.85 -0.96
N SER A 468 -17.52 -34.68 -0.30
CA SER A 468 -17.97 -35.44 0.87
C SER A 468 -18.54 -34.53 1.98
N SER A 469 -19.43 -35.09 2.83
CA SER A 469 -20.05 -34.36 3.95
C SER A 469 -19.02 -33.73 4.89
N ASP A 470 -17.88 -34.38 5.10
CA ASP A 470 -16.83 -33.93 6.00
C ASP A 470 -16.03 -32.74 5.44
N ALA A 471 -15.75 -32.75 4.14
CA ALA A 471 -15.12 -31.63 3.45
C ALA A 471 -16.03 -30.39 3.44
N SER A 472 -17.34 -30.59 3.24
CA SER A 472 -18.33 -29.51 3.31
C SER A 472 -18.42 -28.85 4.69
N PHE A 473 -18.35 -29.65 5.77
CA PHE A 473 -18.39 -29.14 7.14
C PHE A 473 -17.16 -28.30 7.50
N LYS A 474 -15.96 -28.72 7.05
CA LYS A 474 -14.70 -27.98 7.24
C LYS A 474 -14.73 -26.62 6.52
N VAL A 475 -15.18 -26.60 5.27
CA VAL A 475 -15.36 -25.37 4.47
C VAL A 475 -16.36 -24.41 5.16
N VAL A 476 -17.44 -24.93 5.74
CA VAL A 476 -18.43 -24.12 6.48
C VAL A 476 -17.86 -23.54 7.79
N ASN A 477 -17.00 -24.28 8.51
CA ASN A 477 -16.39 -23.77 9.74
C ASN A 477 -15.35 -22.68 9.47
N GLU A 478 -14.52 -22.82 8.44
CA GLU A 478 -13.53 -21.79 8.08
C GLU A 478 -14.17 -20.52 7.53
N THR A 479 -15.24 -20.66 6.73
CA THR A 479 -16.02 -19.50 6.28
C THR A 479 -16.63 -18.75 7.48
N ARG A 480 -17.21 -19.45 8.47
CA ARG A 480 -17.78 -18.82 9.68
C ARG A 480 -16.78 -18.00 10.49
N GLN A 481 -15.53 -18.44 10.61
CA GLN A 481 -14.51 -17.70 11.39
C GLN A 481 -14.12 -16.36 10.74
N LYS A 482 -14.15 -16.24 9.40
CA LYS A 482 -13.84 -14.98 8.70
C LYS A 482 -14.99 -13.96 8.70
N PHE A 483 -16.23 -14.34 9.02
CA PHE A 483 -17.42 -13.49 8.92
C PHE A 483 -18.08 -13.11 10.27
N LEU A 484 -17.31 -12.92 11.35
CA LEU A 484 -17.84 -12.41 12.63
C LEU A 484 -18.28 -10.93 12.52
N GLY A 485 -19.53 -10.66 12.93
CA GLY A 485 -20.17 -9.34 12.89
C GLY A 485 -19.74 -8.37 14.01
N ASN A 486 -19.80 -7.08 13.70
CA ASN A 486 -19.35 -5.93 14.49
C ASN A 486 -19.71 -5.95 15.99
N THR A 487 -18.76 -5.50 16.83
CA THR A 487 -18.86 -5.27 18.29
C THR A 487 -20.01 -4.35 18.71
N GLU A 488 -20.49 -3.49 17.82
CA GLU A 488 -21.61 -2.55 18.06
C GLU A 488 -22.96 -3.24 18.25
N TYR A 489 -23.22 -4.35 17.53
CA TYR A 489 -24.46 -5.12 17.65
C TYR A 489 -24.60 -5.74 19.05
N ASN A 490 -23.48 -6.19 19.63
CA ASN A 490 -23.43 -6.77 20.97
C ASN A 490 -23.62 -5.73 22.10
N GLN A 491 -23.27 -4.46 21.85
CA GLN A 491 -23.52 -3.38 22.81
C GLN A 491 -24.99 -2.92 22.80
N PHE A 492 -25.62 -2.85 21.62
CA PHE A 492 -27.03 -2.51 21.47
C PHE A 492 -27.95 -3.55 22.13
N ILE A 493 -27.63 -4.84 21.99
CA ILE A 493 -28.38 -5.91 22.67
C ILE A 493 -28.26 -5.78 24.19
N LYS A 494 -27.07 -5.44 24.73
CA LYS A 494 -26.88 -5.22 26.17
C LYS A 494 -27.68 -4.03 26.71
N SER A 495 -27.86 -2.95 25.94
CA SER A 495 -28.67 -1.81 26.37
C SER A 495 -30.17 -2.11 26.33
N SER A 496 -30.66 -2.82 25.30
CA SER A 496 -32.06 -3.26 25.22
C SER A 496 -32.43 -4.23 26.35
N ILE A 497 -31.55 -5.16 26.73
CA ILE A 497 -31.77 -6.08 27.87
C ILE A 497 -31.86 -5.32 29.20
N LYS A 498 -31.10 -4.24 29.38
CA LYS A 498 -31.21 -3.39 30.58
C LYS A 498 -32.56 -2.67 30.68
N GLN A 499 -33.08 -2.15 29.56
CA GLN A 499 -34.39 -1.51 29.53
C GLN A 499 -35.53 -2.49 29.86
N ILE A 500 -35.46 -3.72 29.33
CA ILE A 500 -36.42 -4.79 29.62
C ILE A 500 -36.39 -5.17 31.11
N ASN A 501 -35.20 -5.25 31.71
CA ASN A 501 -35.05 -5.54 33.14
C ASN A 501 -35.63 -4.42 34.04
N ILE A 502 -35.57 -3.16 33.63
CA ILE A 502 -36.15 -2.04 34.39
C ILE A 502 -37.68 -2.11 34.39
N GLN A 503 -38.30 -2.44 33.24
CA GLN A 503 -39.75 -2.61 33.13
C GLN A 503 -40.28 -3.77 33.98
N SER A 504 -39.53 -4.87 34.09
CA SER A 504 -39.91 -6.02 34.93
C SER A 504 -39.92 -5.72 36.44
N LYS A 505 -39.16 -4.71 36.89
CA LYS A 505 -39.01 -4.33 38.32
C LYS A 505 -39.96 -3.22 38.77
N TYR A 506 -40.85 -2.75 37.88
CA TYR A 506 -41.75 -1.63 38.14
C TYR A 506 -42.95 -2.01 39.03
N ASN A 507 -43.36 -3.28 38.99
CA ASN A 507 -44.49 -3.82 39.75
C ASN A 507 -43.97 -4.73 40.88
N VAL A 508 -43.98 -4.22 42.11
CA VAL A 508 -43.60 -4.95 43.34
C VAL A 508 -44.77 -4.82 44.33
N ASP A 509 -45.10 -5.83 45.12
CA ASP A 509 -46.20 -5.75 46.10
C ASP A 509 -45.89 -4.77 47.27
N ASP A 510 -46.92 -4.18 47.89
CA ASP A 510 -46.73 -3.14 48.93
C ASP A 510 -46.05 -3.66 50.20
N ASN A 511 -46.26 -4.93 50.54
CA ASN A 511 -45.57 -5.57 51.66
C ASN A 511 -44.10 -5.83 51.33
N GLU A 512 -43.82 -6.31 50.11
CA GLU A 512 -42.45 -6.49 49.62
C GLU A 512 -41.70 -5.16 49.57
N PHE A 513 -42.33 -4.08 49.08
CA PHE A 513 -41.73 -2.75 49.04
C PHE A 513 -41.34 -2.22 50.43
N LYS A 514 -42.21 -2.37 51.44
CA LYS A 514 -41.90 -1.99 52.83
C LYS A 514 -40.77 -2.84 53.41
N THR A 515 -40.76 -4.15 53.13
CA THR A 515 -39.65 -5.02 53.57
C THR A 515 -38.34 -4.63 52.91
N LEU A 516 -38.33 -4.26 51.63
CA LEU A 516 -37.13 -3.79 50.93
C LEU A 516 -36.58 -2.49 51.52
N ILE A 517 -37.44 -1.53 51.87
CA ILE A 517 -37.02 -0.28 52.54
C ILE A 517 -36.40 -0.55 53.92
N ASN A 518 -36.99 -1.46 54.70
CA ASN A 518 -36.45 -1.84 56.01
C ASN A 518 -35.13 -2.62 55.87
N ASN A 519 -35.06 -3.53 54.89
CA ASN A 519 -33.88 -4.36 54.61
C ASN A 519 -32.70 -3.57 54.02
N CYS A 520 -32.92 -2.34 53.53
CA CYS A 520 -31.83 -1.42 53.19
C CYS A 520 -31.00 -0.99 54.41
N LYS A 521 -31.54 -1.13 55.64
CA LYS A 521 -30.90 -0.74 56.91
C LYS A 521 -30.55 0.75 57.04
N ILE A 522 -30.95 1.61 56.10
CA ILE A 522 -30.70 3.07 56.13
C ILE A 522 -31.42 3.75 57.30
N LEU A 523 -32.59 3.23 57.67
CA LEU A 523 -33.41 3.76 58.78
C LEU A 523 -32.87 3.30 60.14
N THR A 524 -32.30 2.10 60.22
CA THR A 524 -31.81 1.48 61.46
C THR A 524 -30.36 1.86 61.78
N ILE A 525 -29.46 1.81 60.80
CA ILE A 525 -28.01 2.03 60.98
C ILE A 525 -27.59 3.39 60.42
N LYS A 526 -26.78 4.13 61.20
CA LYS A 526 -26.25 5.46 60.80
C LYS A 526 -24.99 5.38 59.94
N GLU A 527 -24.22 4.31 60.10
CA GLU A 527 -22.99 4.03 59.34
C GLU A 527 -23.34 3.51 57.95
N TYR A 528 -22.62 4.00 56.94
CA TYR A 528 -22.95 3.77 55.53
C TYR A 528 -22.36 2.48 54.96
N GLU A 529 -21.39 1.88 55.65
CA GLU A 529 -20.72 0.64 55.23
C GLU A 529 -21.65 -0.58 55.35
N ASP A 530 -22.52 -0.58 56.37
CA ASP A 530 -23.48 -1.65 56.64
C ASP A 530 -24.80 -1.54 55.86
N TRP A 531 -24.96 -0.49 55.03
CA TRP A 531 -26.15 -0.32 54.20
C TRP A 531 -26.19 -1.38 53.11
N ASN A 532 -27.37 -1.91 52.82
CA ASN A 532 -27.52 -2.85 51.71
C ASN A 532 -27.64 -2.08 50.38
N TRP A 533 -26.49 -1.74 49.80
CA TRP A 533 -26.38 -0.99 48.54
C TRP A 533 -26.97 -1.73 47.33
N THR A 534 -27.07 -3.07 47.37
CA THR A 534 -27.67 -3.86 46.28
C THR A 534 -29.19 -3.70 46.23
N ILE A 535 -29.84 -3.78 47.39
CA ILE A 535 -31.28 -3.52 47.54
C ILE A 535 -31.57 -2.05 47.24
N LEU A 536 -30.69 -1.14 47.68
CA LEU A 536 -30.82 0.29 47.40
C LEU A 536 -30.82 0.58 45.89
N SER A 537 -29.89 -0.01 45.14
CA SER A 537 -29.82 0.15 43.68
C SER A 537 -31.09 -0.41 43.01
N ASN A 538 -31.60 -1.56 43.47
CA ASN A 538 -32.85 -2.13 42.97
C ASN A 538 -34.06 -1.24 43.29
N LEU A 539 -34.12 -0.62 44.46
CA LEU A 539 -35.20 0.30 44.83
C LEU A 539 -35.20 1.57 43.97
N ILE A 540 -34.02 2.17 43.75
CA ILE A 540 -33.87 3.40 42.97
C ILE A 540 -34.16 3.18 41.48
N GLN A 541 -33.74 2.04 40.92
CA GLN A 541 -33.99 1.71 39.50
C GLN A 541 -35.42 1.19 39.22
N GLY A 542 -36.12 0.69 40.24
CA GLY A 542 -37.43 0.06 40.10
C GLY A 542 -38.53 0.86 40.80
N PRO A 543 -38.99 0.42 41.98
CA PRO A 543 -40.25 0.87 42.57
C PRO A 543 -40.29 2.34 43.01
N LEU A 544 -39.14 3.01 43.25
CA LEU A 544 -39.10 4.44 43.59
C LEU A 544 -39.26 5.37 42.38
N THR A 545 -39.21 4.85 41.16
CA THR A 545 -39.51 5.63 39.94
C THR A 545 -41.02 5.89 39.77
N ASN A 546 -41.87 5.24 40.57
CA ASN A 546 -43.31 5.49 40.60
C ASN A 546 -43.60 6.73 41.49
N PRO A 547 -44.26 7.79 40.96
CA PRO A 547 -44.51 9.02 41.69
C PRO A 547 -45.30 8.80 42.99
N LYS A 548 -46.29 7.89 43.00
CA LYS A 548 -47.11 7.60 44.20
C LYS A 548 -46.28 6.98 45.32
N ARG A 549 -45.39 6.04 44.98
CA ARG A 549 -44.52 5.38 45.95
C ARG A 549 -43.44 6.31 46.46
N PHE A 550 -42.92 7.17 45.60
CA PHE A 550 -42.00 8.22 46.00
C PHE A 550 -42.66 9.15 47.04
N ASP A 551 -43.85 9.65 46.76
CA ASP A 551 -44.60 10.53 47.68
C ASP A 551 -44.92 9.81 49.01
N GLU A 552 -45.36 8.55 48.96
CA GLU A 552 -45.58 7.73 50.16
C GLU A 552 -44.32 7.56 51.01
N THR A 553 -43.16 7.35 50.39
CA THR A 553 -41.89 7.24 51.12
C THR A 553 -41.39 8.58 51.66
N LEU A 554 -41.67 9.68 50.96
CA LEU A 554 -41.33 11.02 51.39
C LEU A 554 -42.18 11.43 52.61
N GLU A 555 -43.46 11.07 52.65
CA GLU A 555 -44.36 11.32 53.78
C GLU A 555 -44.15 10.36 54.96
N LYS A 556 -44.11 9.05 54.70
CA LYS A 556 -44.06 8.01 55.76
C LYS A 556 -42.64 7.77 56.30
N ALA A 557 -41.59 8.05 55.51
CA ALA A 557 -40.19 7.79 55.88
C ALA A 557 -39.23 8.92 55.46
N PRO A 558 -39.44 10.20 55.84
CA PRO A 558 -38.63 11.34 55.40
C PRO A 558 -37.16 11.25 55.84
N LYS A 559 -36.86 10.48 56.88
CA LYS A 559 -35.48 10.23 57.35
C LYS A 559 -34.66 9.43 56.32
N PHE A 560 -35.29 8.65 55.46
CA PHE A 560 -34.64 7.84 54.43
C PHE A 560 -33.87 8.72 53.43
N PHE A 561 -34.58 9.59 52.70
CA PHE A 561 -33.95 10.51 51.73
C PHE A 561 -33.03 11.54 52.40
N LYS A 562 -33.38 12.02 53.61
CA LYS A 562 -32.51 12.96 54.36
C LYS A 562 -31.15 12.35 54.71
N ARG A 563 -31.11 11.09 55.16
CA ARG A 563 -29.85 10.38 55.47
C ARG A 563 -29.08 10.08 54.20
N LEU A 564 -29.76 9.65 53.14
CA LEU A 564 -29.15 9.29 51.88
C LEU A 564 -28.52 10.52 51.19
N LEU A 565 -29.23 11.65 51.06
CA LEU A 565 -28.64 12.90 50.56
C LEU A 565 -27.58 13.48 51.51
N SER A 566 -27.62 13.19 52.82
CA SER A 566 -26.56 13.61 53.74
C SER A 566 -25.25 12.87 53.53
N PHE A 567 -25.30 11.62 53.04
CA PHE A 567 -24.10 10.86 52.69
C PHE A 567 -23.36 11.50 51.51
N TYR A 568 -24.11 11.92 50.48
CA TYR A 568 -23.54 12.57 49.31
C TYR A 568 -23.08 14.01 49.54
N ARG A 569 -23.36 14.65 50.69
CA ARG A 569 -23.01 16.06 50.91
C ARG A 569 -21.50 16.33 51.08
N PRO A 570 -20.95 17.30 50.32
CA PRO A 570 -19.63 17.89 50.41
C PRO A 570 -18.82 17.69 51.68
N PHE A 571 -19.22 18.57 52.60
CA PHE A 571 -18.56 18.89 53.85
C PHE A 571 -18.97 17.96 55.00
N LYS A 572 -19.73 16.89 54.71
CA LYS A 572 -19.95 15.80 55.66
C LYS A 572 -18.81 14.77 55.64
N TYR A 573 -17.90 14.85 54.66
CA TYR A 573 -16.70 14.02 54.56
C TYR A 573 -16.95 12.50 54.63
N ARG A 574 -18.16 12.07 54.23
CA ARG A 574 -18.53 10.65 54.14
C ARG A 574 -18.24 10.09 52.76
N PHE A 575 -18.80 10.73 51.72
CA PHE A 575 -18.57 10.32 50.34
C PHE A 575 -17.23 10.83 49.78
N SER A 576 -16.83 12.07 50.10
CA SER A 576 -15.63 12.72 49.54
C SER A 576 -14.29 12.08 49.95
N THR A 577 -14.28 11.27 51.01
CA THR A 577 -13.10 10.60 51.58
C THR A 577 -12.93 9.15 51.13
N VAL A 578 -13.94 8.55 50.48
CA VAL A 578 -13.88 7.16 50.01
C VAL A 578 -12.78 7.04 48.96
N SER A 579 -11.83 6.11 49.16
CA SER A 579 -10.74 5.87 48.21
C SER A 579 -11.23 5.19 46.93
N ASN A 580 -10.62 5.55 45.80
CA ASN A 580 -10.87 4.92 44.50
C ASN A 580 -10.46 3.43 44.46
N ALA A 581 -9.54 3.00 45.33
CA ALA A 581 -9.13 1.59 45.44
C ALA A 581 -10.23 0.66 45.99
N ASN A 582 -11.28 1.22 46.61
CA ASN A 582 -12.39 0.43 47.14
C ASN A 582 -13.27 -0.11 46.01
N LYS A 583 -13.48 -1.44 45.97
CA LYS A 583 -14.39 -2.11 45.01
C LYS A 583 -15.81 -1.54 44.99
N ASN A 584 -16.26 -0.91 46.08
CA ASN A 584 -17.58 -0.30 46.21
C ASN A 584 -17.64 1.18 45.77
N CYS A 585 -16.52 1.84 45.49
CA CYS A 585 -16.48 3.25 45.08
C CYS A 585 -17.32 3.50 43.82
N SER A 586 -17.11 2.70 42.77
CA SER A 586 -17.88 2.78 41.53
C SER A 586 -19.38 2.54 41.74
N ARG A 587 -19.74 1.67 42.69
CA ARG A 587 -21.14 1.41 43.07
C ARG A 587 -21.77 2.62 43.75
N PHE A 588 -21.10 3.25 44.71
CA PHE A 588 -21.61 4.45 45.39
C PHE A 588 -21.83 5.61 44.42
N ILE A 589 -20.91 5.80 43.47
CA ILE A 589 -21.05 6.82 42.42
C ILE A 589 -22.24 6.49 41.51
N ASN A 590 -22.33 5.25 41.00
CA ASN A 590 -23.44 4.83 40.13
C ASN A 590 -24.81 5.01 40.79
N ILE A 591 -24.94 4.63 42.06
CA ILE A 591 -26.18 4.76 42.84
C ILE A 591 -26.54 6.24 43.04
N GLY A 592 -25.54 7.10 43.27
CA GLY A 592 -25.77 8.55 43.40
C GLY A 592 -26.27 9.17 42.10
N CYS A 593 -25.69 8.76 40.96
CA CYS A 593 -26.16 9.18 39.64
C CYS A 593 -27.61 8.76 39.40
N GLN A 594 -27.94 7.49 39.67
CA GLN A 594 -29.29 6.94 39.51
C GLN A 594 -30.31 7.64 40.42
N LEU A 595 -29.90 8.04 41.62
CA LEU A 595 -30.76 8.79 42.51
C LEU A 595 -31.08 10.19 41.97
N ILE A 596 -30.09 10.90 41.46
CA ILE A 596 -30.30 12.24 40.90
C ILE A 596 -31.17 12.14 39.65
N GLU A 597 -30.92 11.16 38.78
CA GLU A 597 -31.74 10.85 37.61
C GLU A 597 -33.20 10.55 38.00
N MET A 598 -33.42 9.70 39.02
CA MET A 598 -34.75 9.40 39.54
C MET A 598 -35.44 10.66 40.09
N LEU A 599 -34.74 11.51 40.83
CA LEU A 599 -35.30 12.77 41.36
C LEU A 599 -35.64 13.77 40.25
N LEU A 600 -34.87 13.83 39.17
CA LEU A 600 -35.13 14.72 38.04
C LEU A 600 -36.32 14.28 37.18
N ASN A 601 -36.63 12.97 37.16
CA ASN A 601 -37.80 12.42 36.48
C ASN A 601 -39.12 12.65 37.24
N LEU A 602 -39.07 13.13 38.48
CA LEU A 602 -40.25 13.34 39.34
C LEU A 602 -40.41 14.82 39.71
N ASP A 603 -41.62 15.38 39.56
CA ASP A 603 -41.88 16.80 39.84
C ASP A 603 -41.65 17.19 41.32
N ASN A 604 -42.07 16.33 42.25
CA ASN A 604 -41.79 16.50 43.68
C ASN A 604 -40.31 16.25 44.00
N GLY A 605 -39.64 15.40 43.23
CA GLY A 605 -38.20 15.15 43.32
C GLY A 605 -37.36 16.38 42.94
N ILE A 606 -37.75 17.09 41.89
CA ILE A 606 -37.15 18.37 41.46
C ILE A 606 -37.22 19.41 42.59
N LYS A 607 -38.39 19.60 43.21
CA LYS A 607 -38.58 20.51 44.36
C LYS A 607 -37.76 20.08 45.58
N TYR A 608 -37.64 18.77 45.81
CA TYR A 608 -36.85 18.24 46.91
C TYR A 608 -35.34 18.44 46.68
N LEU A 609 -34.87 18.28 45.45
CA LEU A 609 -33.47 18.50 45.09
C LEU A 609 -33.10 19.99 45.16
N SER A 610 -33.96 20.89 44.69
CA SER A 610 -33.73 22.34 44.74
C SER A 610 -33.71 22.89 46.17
N SER A 611 -34.53 22.34 47.08
CA SER A 611 -34.52 22.67 48.51
C SER A 611 -33.38 22.01 49.29
N SER A 612 -32.65 21.08 48.67
CA SER A 612 -31.53 20.39 49.30
C SER A 612 -30.28 21.27 49.36
N LYS A 613 -29.48 21.10 50.43
CA LYS A 613 -28.17 21.76 50.56
C LYS A 613 -27.07 21.15 49.68
N LEU A 614 -27.40 20.24 48.76
CA LEU A 614 -26.41 19.56 47.92
C LEU A 614 -25.86 20.50 46.83
N LEU A 615 -26.73 21.13 46.03
CA LEU A 615 -26.33 22.04 44.95
C LEU A 615 -25.52 23.27 45.43
N PRO A 616 -25.91 23.96 46.53
CA PRO A 616 -25.10 25.07 47.05
C PRO A 616 -23.71 24.64 47.53
N GLN A 617 -23.60 23.43 48.11
CA GLN A 617 -22.30 22.91 48.54
C GLN A 617 -21.45 22.48 47.35
N LEU A 618 -22.07 22.01 46.26
CA LEU A 618 -21.36 21.73 45.02
C LEU A 618 -20.82 23.02 44.37
N SER A 619 -21.60 24.11 44.34
CA SER A 619 -21.12 25.39 43.83
C SER A 619 -19.97 25.94 44.69
N GLU A 620 -20.04 25.79 46.01
CA GLU A 620 -18.98 26.24 46.93
C GLU A 620 -17.65 25.49 46.66
N ILE A 621 -17.69 24.18 46.40
CA ILE A 621 -16.47 23.41 46.15
C ILE A 621 -15.86 23.73 44.79
N ILE A 622 -16.69 24.06 43.80
CA ILE A 622 -16.19 24.51 42.50
C ILE A 622 -15.62 25.92 42.62
N SER A 623 -16.25 26.78 43.44
CA SER A 623 -15.69 28.11 43.73
C SER A 623 -14.32 28.03 44.42
N GLN A 624 -14.05 27.00 45.23
CA GLN A 624 -12.71 26.76 45.82
C GLN A 624 -11.61 26.52 44.78
N ILE A 625 -11.97 26.13 43.55
CA ILE A 625 -11.04 25.93 42.42
C ILE A 625 -10.98 27.19 41.54
N ASP A 626 -12.06 27.96 41.49
CA ASP A 626 -12.15 29.16 40.68
C ASP A 626 -11.14 30.23 41.19
N PRO A 627 -10.15 30.63 40.38
CA PRO A 627 -9.17 31.63 40.79
C PRO A 627 -9.77 33.03 41.03
N PHE A 628 -10.95 33.32 40.47
CA PHE A 628 -11.59 34.63 40.58
C PHE A 628 -12.67 34.71 41.67
N SER A 629 -12.96 33.60 42.36
CA SER A 629 -14.02 33.56 43.39
C SER A 629 -13.61 34.18 44.73
N GLY A 630 -12.30 34.28 44.99
CA GLY A 630 -11.74 34.71 46.28
C GLY A 630 -11.90 33.69 47.43
N ILE A 631 -12.58 32.57 47.20
CA ILE A 631 -12.78 31.50 48.19
C ILE A 631 -11.68 30.47 47.97
N SER A 632 -10.67 30.43 48.83
CA SER A 632 -9.59 29.43 48.74
C SER A 632 -9.56 28.55 49.98
N SER A 633 -9.23 27.27 49.78
CA SER A 633 -8.98 26.33 50.87
C SER A 633 -7.61 25.68 50.67
N LYS A 634 -6.91 25.37 51.77
CA LYS A 634 -5.59 24.72 51.70
C LYS A 634 -5.63 23.32 51.07
N ASP A 635 -6.79 22.67 51.07
CA ASP A 635 -6.95 21.29 50.62
C ASP A 635 -8.33 21.09 49.96
N PRO A 636 -8.55 21.62 48.73
CA PRO A 636 -9.86 21.61 48.10
C PRO A 636 -10.32 20.19 47.76
N ILE A 637 -11.61 19.92 47.94
CA ILE A 637 -12.21 18.59 47.73
C ILE A 637 -12.04 18.11 46.28
N LEU A 638 -12.01 19.03 45.32
CA LEU A 638 -11.79 18.79 43.90
C LEU A 638 -10.33 19.11 43.45
N SER A 639 -9.36 19.05 44.36
CA SER A 639 -7.93 19.10 43.97
C SER A 639 -7.56 17.92 43.06
N LYS A 640 -6.54 18.10 42.22
CA LYS A 640 -6.00 17.05 41.32
C LYS A 640 -5.75 15.73 42.05
N LYS A 641 -5.09 15.78 43.22
CA LYS A 641 -4.80 14.60 44.05
C LYS A 641 -6.07 13.88 44.51
N ARG A 642 -7.12 14.61 44.92
CA ARG A 642 -8.37 14.01 45.40
C ARG A 642 -9.24 13.49 44.27
N ILE A 643 -9.24 14.12 43.10
CA ILE A 643 -9.96 13.61 41.92
C ILE A 643 -9.40 12.25 41.48
N GLU A 644 -8.09 12.04 41.60
CA GLU A 644 -7.42 10.78 41.25
C GLU A 644 -7.56 9.70 42.35
N SER A 645 -7.47 10.11 43.63
CA SER A 645 -7.39 9.17 44.77
C SER A 645 -8.72 8.88 45.48
N THR A 646 -9.73 9.75 45.38
CA THR A 646 -11.00 9.63 46.12
C THR A 646 -12.24 9.65 45.22
N ALA A 647 -13.41 9.33 45.78
CA ALA A 647 -14.71 9.35 45.10
C ALA A 647 -15.22 10.77 44.75
N SER A 648 -14.41 11.81 44.95
CA SER A 648 -14.73 13.21 44.60
C SER A 648 -15.10 13.39 43.12
N ILE A 649 -14.57 12.54 42.23
CA ILE A 649 -14.97 12.45 40.81
C ILE A 649 -16.49 12.22 40.62
N GLY A 650 -17.15 11.60 41.60
CA GLY A 650 -18.59 11.39 41.60
C GLY A 650 -19.40 12.69 41.55
N TYR A 651 -18.87 13.79 42.12
CA TYR A 651 -19.54 15.10 42.08
C TYR A 651 -19.59 15.70 40.68
N ILE A 652 -18.52 15.52 39.91
CA ILE A 652 -18.49 15.93 38.50
C ILE A 652 -19.49 15.09 37.70
N ARG A 653 -19.60 13.79 38.02
CA ARG A 653 -20.56 12.91 37.37
C ARG A 653 -22.03 13.25 37.72
N PHE A 654 -22.30 13.77 38.91
CA PHE A 654 -23.63 14.28 39.26
C PHE A 654 -24.02 15.50 38.43
N ILE A 655 -23.05 16.39 38.13
CA ILE A 655 -23.25 17.51 37.21
C ILE A 655 -23.53 16.99 35.79
N GLY A 656 -22.84 15.92 35.38
CA GLY A 656 -23.12 15.21 34.12
C GLY A 656 -24.57 14.73 34.01
N VAL A 657 -25.10 14.08 35.05
CA VAL A 657 -26.52 13.65 35.08
C VAL A 657 -27.47 14.85 35.04
N LEU A 658 -27.16 15.94 35.76
CA LEU A 658 -27.97 17.16 35.73
C LEU A 658 -28.00 17.81 34.33
N SER A 659 -26.93 17.69 33.55
CA SER A 659 -26.86 18.24 32.19
C SER A 659 -27.78 17.52 31.18
N GLN A 660 -28.20 16.28 31.46
CA GLN A 660 -29.09 15.51 30.60
C GLN A 660 -30.56 15.99 30.63
N HIS A 661 -30.96 16.71 31.69
CA HIS A 661 -32.34 17.18 31.88
C HIS A 661 -32.41 18.71 31.85
N SER A 662 -33.41 19.27 31.15
CA SER A 662 -33.61 20.73 31.07
C SER A 662 -33.88 21.39 32.42
N SER A 663 -34.56 20.68 33.34
CA SER A 663 -34.78 21.12 34.72
C SER A 663 -33.48 21.18 35.52
N GLY A 664 -32.55 20.25 35.29
CA GLY A 664 -31.23 20.23 35.92
C GLY A 664 -30.35 21.38 35.46
N ILE A 665 -30.36 21.71 34.16
CA ILE A 665 -29.64 22.87 33.61
C ILE A 665 -30.12 24.18 34.26
N LYS A 666 -31.44 24.38 34.38
CA LYS A 666 -32.01 25.56 35.07
C LYS A 666 -31.56 25.66 36.53
N MET A 667 -31.45 24.53 37.23
CA MET A 667 -30.91 24.54 38.60
C MET A 667 -29.44 24.94 38.64
N LEU A 668 -28.63 24.48 37.68
CA LEU A 668 -27.22 24.88 37.59
C LEU A 668 -27.05 26.37 37.28
N GLU A 669 -27.96 26.95 36.48
CA GLU A 669 -28.00 28.41 36.21
C GLU A 669 -28.33 29.21 37.47
N GLN A 670 -29.33 28.79 38.25
CA GLN A 670 -29.73 29.46 39.50
C GLN A 670 -28.57 29.61 40.48
N TRP A 671 -27.70 28.59 40.55
CA TRP A 671 -26.52 28.57 41.44
C TRP A 671 -25.23 29.04 40.75
N GLN A 672 -25.31 29.68 39.58
CA GLN A 672 -24.17 30.31 38.89
C GLN A 672 -23.01 29.35 38.54
N PHE A 673 -23.29 28.07 38.25
CA PHE A 673 -22.24 27.12 37.88
C PHE A 673 -21.50 27.50 36.58
N PHE A 674 -22.20 28.10 35.63
CA PHE A 674 -21.63 28.43 34.31
C PHE A 674 -20.61 29.57 34.36
N THR A 675 -20.78 30.56 35.25
CA THR A 675 -19.78 31.62 35.44
C THR A 675 -18.52 31.02 36.07
N LEU A 676 -18.67 30.15 37.08
CA LEU A 676 -17.56 29.41 37.67
C LEU A 676 -16.82 28.55 36.64
N PHE A 677 -17.55 27.82 35.77
CA PHE A 677 -16.93 27.01 34.72
C PHE A 677 -16.16 27.86 33.71
N LEU A 678 -16.70 29.01 33.29
CA LEU A 678 -16.02 29.91 32.37
C LEU A 678 -14.73 30.47 32.98
N ASN A 679 -14.78 30.91 34.24
CA ASN A 679 -13.60 31.38 34.95
C ASN A 679 -12.51 30.32 35.06
N ILE A 680 -12.89 29.08 35.40
CA ILE A 680 -11.96 27.95 35.46
C ILE A 680 -11.37 27.68 34.08
N VAL A 681 -12.17 27.71 33.00
CA VAL A 681 -11.70 27.55 31.62
C VAL A 681 -10.70 28.64 31.24
N LEU A 682 -10.93 29.91 31.58
CA LEU A 682 -9.99 31.00 31.31
C LEU A 682 -8.62 30.76 31.97
N SER A 683 -8.61 30.20 33.18
CA SER A 683 -7.37 29.90 33.93
C SER A 683 -6.62 28.64 33.49
N THR A 684 -7.18 27.86 32.55
CA THR A 684 -6.52 26.63 32.07
C THR A 684 -5.24 26.89 31.28
N ALA A 685 -4.99 28.13 30.83
CA ALA A 685 -3.72 28.52 30.25
C ALA A 685 -2.57 28.39 31.27
N ASP A 686 -2.83 28.78 32.53
CA ASP A 686 -1.78 28.97 33.54
C ASP A 686 -1.68 27.83 34.57
N SER A 687 -2.73 27.00 34.75
CA SER A 687 -2.78 25.98 35.82
C SER A 687 -3.11 24.56 35.32
N GLU A 688 -2.17 23.62 35.53
CA GLU A 688 -2.38 22.21 35.18
C GLU A 688 -3.45 21.49 36.04
N ALA A 689 -3.72 21.98 37.25
CA ALA A 689 -4.74 21.37 38.12
C ALA A 689 -6.15 21.59 37.55
N ASN A 690 -6.40 22.75 36.97
CA ASN A 690 -7.68 23.09 36.34
C ASN A 690 -7.90 22.32 35.04
N ASN A 691 -6.81 21.92 34.37
CA ASN A 691 -6.87 21.08 33.17
C ASN A 691 -7.51 19.72 33.46
N VAL A 692 -7.12 19.06 34.56
CA VAL A 692 -7.71 17.76 34.95
C VAL A 692 -9.20 17.90 35.27
N PHE A 693 -9.59 19.00 35.91
CA PHE A 693 -10.99 19.29 36.19
C PHE A 693 -11.81 19.47 34.91
N VAL A 694 -11.35 20.29 33.95
CA VAL A 694 -12.07 20.53 32.68
C VAL A 694 -12.18 19.25 31.85
N LEU A 695 -11.11 18.44 31.78
CA LEU A 695 -11.11 17.17 31.06
C LEU A 695 -12.10 16.16 31.67
N THR A 696 -12.17 16.11 33.00
CA THR A 696 -13.13 15.23 33.69
C THR A 696 -14.57 15.74 33.60
N LEU A 697 -14.79 17.06 33.63
CA LEU A 697 -16.09 17.68 33.40
C LEU A 697 -16.65 17.30 32.03
N PHE A 698 -15.90 17.59 30.96
CA PHE A 698 -16.38 17.36 29.59
C PHE A 698 -16.50 15.88 29.23
N LYS A 699 -15.86 14.96 29.97
CA LYS A 699 -16.08 13.52 29.84
C LYS A 699 -17.49 13.08 30.27
N TYR A 700 -18.13 13.79 31.19
CA TYR A 700 -19.41 13.38 31.79
C TYR A 700 -20.59 14.29 31.43
N VAL A 701 -20.34 15.51 30.98
CA VAL A 701 -21.40 16.44 30.55
C VAL A 701 -22.01 15.99 29.22
N ASP A 702 -23.33 16.10 29.13
CA ASP A 702 -24.06 15.90 27.90
C ASP A 702 -24.23 17.24 27.14
N PHE A 703 -24.01 17.20 25.83
CA PHE A 703 -24.07 18.35 24.92
C PHE A 703 -25.25 18.27 23.93
N THR A 704 -26.08 17.22 24.03
CA THR A 704 -27.29 17.02 23.21
C THR A 704 -28.21 18.24 23.24
N ILE A 705 -28.50 18.75 24.45
CA ILE A 705 -29.33 19.93 24.67
C ILE A 705 -28.53 21.20 24.34
N ASP A 706 -29.09 22.08 23.50
CA ASP A 706 -28.52 23.39 23.24
C ASP A 706 -28.57 24.25 24.50
N SER A 707 -27.42 24.32 25.18
CA SER A 707 -27.31 24.86 26.53
C SER A 707 -26.01 25.62 26.71
N GLN A 708 -25.87 26.31 27.84
CA GLN A 708 -24.69 27.09 28.17
C GLN A 708 -23.40 26.25 28.25
N PHE A 709 -23.51 24.91 28.41
CA PHE A 709 -22.38 23.98 28.27
C PHE A 709 -21.73 24.02 26.88
N ARG A 710 -22.50 24.18 25.80
CA ARG A 710 -21.97 24.35 24.44
C ARG A 710 -21.13 25.63 24.30
N ASN A 711 -21.52 26.70 25.00
CA ASN A 711 -20.73 27.94 25.04
C ASN A 711 -19.44 27.75 25.84
N THR A 712 -19.46 26.99 26.94
CA THR A 712 -18.24 26.66 27.69
C THR A 712 -17.26 25.83 26.85
N LEU A 713 -17.76 24.89 26.04
CA LEU A 713 -16.94 24.11 25.10
C LEU A 713 -16.30 25.00 24.03
N LYS A 714 -17.09 25.90 23.41
CA LYS A 714 -16.58 26.88 22.43
C LYS A 714 -15.48 27.76 23.01
N MET A 715 -15.68 28.28 24.23
CA MET A 715 -14.67 29.10 24.90
C MET A 715 -13.43 28.29 25.26
N CYS A 716 -13.58 27.03 25.68
CA CYS A 716 -12.45 26.16 25.96
C CYS A 716 -11.57 25.94 24.73
N LEU A 717 -12.15 25.69 23.56
CA LEU A 717 -11.37 25.53 22.33
C LEU A 717 -10.68 26.81 21.86
N LYS A 718 -11.17 27.99 22.24
CA LYS A 718 -10.52 29.28 21.92
C LYS A 718 -9.34 29.58 22.85
N VAL A 719 -9.57 29.48 24.17
CA VAL A 719 -8.65 30.03 25.19
C VAL A 719 -7.71 28.98 25.79
N SER A 720 -8.09 27.70 25.84
CA SER A 720 -7.34 26.70 26.62
C SER A 720 -5.99 26.29 26.01
N ASN A 721 -5.18 25.62 26.83
CA ASN A 721 -3.89 25.06 26.43
C ASN A 721 -4.00 24.04 25.28
N PHE A 722 -2.96 23.98 24.45
CA PHE A 722 -2.84 23.04 23.32
C PHE A 722 -3.19 21.59 23.70
N LYS A 723 -2.71 21.11 24.86
CA LYS A 723 -2.99 19.75 25.35
C LYS A 723 -4.48 19.47 25.54
N ILE A 724 -5.25 20.44 26.03
CA ILE A 724 -6.70 20.31 26.21
C ILE A 724 -7.40 20.34 24.86
N LYS A 725 -7.07 21.32 24.00
CA LYS A 725 -7.63 21.43 22.65
C LYS A 725 -7.45 20.13 21.88
N TYR A 726 -6.24 19.58 21.89
CA TYR A 726 -5.91 18.33 21.23
C TYR A 726 -6.66 17.12 21.82
N TYR A 727 -6.78 17.03 23.15
CA TYR A 727 -7.56 15.96 23.79
C TYR A 727 -9.06 16.02 23.40
N LEU A 728 -9.65 17.22 23.40
CA LEU A 728 -11.04 17.43 23.00
C LEU A 728 -11.28 17.03 21.55
N LEU A 729 -10.34 17.39 20.65
CA LEU A 729 -10.36 16.94 19.25
C LEU A 729 -10.22 15.43 19.11
N ARG A 730 -9.37 14.79 19.91
CA ARG A 730 -9.14 13.34 19.78
C ARG A 730 -10.28 12.47 20.31
N HIS A 731 -10.91 12.87 21.41
CA HIS A 731 -11.82 11.98 22.15
C HIS A 731 -13.27 12.45 22.18
N LEU A 732 -13.53 13.76 22.30
CA LEU A 732 -14.86 14.27 22.57
C LEU A 732 -15.60 14.67 21.29
N LEU A 733 -14.97 15.45 20.42
CA LEU A 733 -15.61 15.92 19.19
C LEU A 733 -16.00 14.77 18.23
N PRO A 734 -15.20 13.70 18.04
CA PRO A 734 -15.58 12.58 17.17
C PRO A 734 -16.83 11.83 17.66
N GLU A 735 -17.04 11.75 18.98
CA GLU A 735 -18.24 11.14 19.56
C GLU A 735 -19.47 12.04 19.39
N LEU A 736 -19.30 13.36 19.58
CA LEU A 736 -20.40 14.32 19.47
C LEU A 736 -20.91 14.50 18.05
N ILE A 737 -20.06 14.42 17.03
CA ILE A 737 -20.50 14.63 15.63
C ILE A 737 -21.47 13.51 15.18
N LYS A 738 -21.31 12.29 15.72
CA LYS A 738 -22.21 11.17 15.41
C LYS A 738 -23.64 11.39 15.94
N ILE A 739 -23.83 12.34 16.85
CA ILE A 739 -25.14 12.70 17.40
C ILE A 739 -25.76 13.79 16.51
N LYS A 740 -26.90 13.47 15.88
CA LYS A 740 -27.60 14.36 14.91
C LYS A 740 -27.88 15.78 15.44
N GLU A 741 -28.20 15.90 16.72
CA GLU A 741 -28.52 17.18 17.36
C GLU A 741 -27.28 18.07 17.61
N CYS A 742 -26.09 17.48 17.60
CA CYS A 742 -24.81 18.14 17.82
C CYS A 742 -24.01 18.37 16.52
N GLU A 743 -24.39 17.71 15.42
CA GLU A 743 -23.68 17.73 14.14
C GLU A 743 -23.37 19.17 13.66
N SER A 744 -24.41 20.00 13.52
CA SER A 744 -24.27 21.38 13.04
C SER A 744 -23.40 22.26 13.95
N PHE A 745 -23.49 22.03 15.26
CA PHE A 745 -22.70 22.73 16.27
C PHE A 745 -21.22 22.36 16.21
N VAL A 746 -20.91 21.07 16.08
CA VAL A 746 -19.52 20.61 16.04
C VAL A 746 -18.87 20.96 14.70
N ILE A 747 -19.58 20.85 13.58
CA ILE A 747 -19.06 21.29 12.27
C ILE A 747 -18.66 22.76 12.32
N LYS A 748 -19.50 23.62 12.91
CA LYS A 748 -19.18 25.04 13.09
C LYS A 748 -17.88 25.24 13.89
N ILE A 749 -17.72 24.49 14.99
CA ILE A 749 -16.49 24.54 15.81
C ILE A 749 -15.27 24.09 15.03
N LEU A 750 -15.37 23.00 14.27
CA LEU A 750 -14.26 22.47 13.49
C LEU A 750 -13.85 23.45 12.39
N VAL A 751 -14.80 24.14 11.75
CA VAL A 751 -14.51 25.21 10.78
C VAL A 751 -13.86 26.42 11.44
N GLU A 752 -14.31 26.84 12.63
CA GLU A 752 -13.64 27.90 13.41
C GLU A 752 -12.20 27.49 13.78
N ASN A 753 -11.96 26.23 14.11
CA ASN A 753 -10.63 25.70 14.45
C ASN A 753 -9.67 25.63 13.25
N LEU A 754 -10.17 25.68 12.01
CA LEU A 754 -9.29 25.75 10.82
C LEU A 754 -8.45 27.03 10.78
N TYR A 755 -8.87 28.07 11.50
CA TYR A 755 -8.17 29.35 11.60
C TYR A 755 -7.31 29.48 12.87
N ASP A 756 -7.12 28.39 13.63
CA ASP A 756 -6.21 28.39 14.79
C ASP A 756 -4.74 28.47 14.34
N ARG A 757 -3.86 28.93 15.23
CA ARG A 757 -2.42 29.10 14.97
C ARG A 757 -1.64 27.77 14.98
N GLY A 758 -2.19 26.72 15.57
CA GLY A 758 -1.52 25.43 15.72
C GLY A 758 -1.82 24.46 14.58
N ASP A 759 -0.80 24.09 13.80
CA ASP A 759 -0.96 23.19 12.65
C ASP A 759 -1.54 21.81 13.01
N ASP A 760 -1.16 21.26 14.17
CA ASP A 760 -1.69 19.97 14.67
C ASP A 760 -3.20 20.02 14.99
N ILE A 761 -3.71 21.19 15.38
CA ILE A 761 -5.14 21.39 15.69
C ILE A 761 -5.91 21.45 14.37
N VAL A 762 -5.37 22.16 13.38
CA VAL A 762 -5.97 22.27 12.04
C VAL A 762 -5.98 20.91 11.36
N SER A 763 -4.85 20.19 11.35
CA SER A 763 -4.74 18.87 10.73
C SER A 763 -5.70 17.86 11.35
N LYS A 764 -5.80 17.82 12.70
CA LYS A 764 -6.74 16.94 13.39
C LYS A 764 -8.20 17.33 13.14
N SER A 765 -8.50 18.63 13.07
CA SER A 765 -9.85 19.10 12.77
C SER A 765 -10.30 18.66 11.36
N ILE A 766 -9.38 18.74 10.38
CA ILE A 766 -9.61 18.25 9.02
C ILE A 766 -9.80 16.74 9.00
N GLU A 767 -8.99 15.98 9.75
CA GLU A 767 -9.12 14.52 9.86
C GLU A 767 -10.50 14.11 10.40
N ILE A 768 -11.00 14.80 11.43
CA ILE A 768 -12.32 14.54 12.00
C ILE A 768 -13.43 14.86 11.00
N LEU A 769 -13.36 16.01 10.31
CA LEU A 769 -14.31 16.35 9.25
C LEU A 769 -14.30 15.30 8.14
N TYR A 770 -13.11 14.91 7.67
CA TYR A 770 -12.96 13.92 6.61
C TYR A 770 -13.55 12.56 7.02
N ASN A 771 -13.20 12.05 8.21
CA ASN A 771 -13.70 10.77 8.71
C ASN A 771 -15.22 10.77 8.90
N PHE A 772 -15.80 11.88 9.39
CA PHE A 772 -17.23 12.00 9.56
C PHE A 772 -17.97 11.92 8.21
N TYR A 773 -17.54 12.70 7.22
CA TYR A 773 -18.18 12.66 5.92
C TYR A 773 -17.91 11.37 5.14
N GLN A 774 -16.78 10.70 5.39
CA GLN A 774 -16.51 9.38 4.82
C GLN A 774 -17.49 8.32 5.32
N ASP A 775 -17.96 8.40 6.58
CA ASP A 775 -18.88 7.41 7.17
C ASP A 775 -20.30 7.44 6.56
N ASP A 776 -20.71 8.60 6.02
CA ASP A 776 -22.04 8.90 5.47
C ASP A 776 -22.01 9.21 3.96
N ASP A 777 -20.97 8.77 3.24
CA ASP A 777 -20.78 8.97 1.80
C ASP A 777 -20.95 10.44 1.36
N PHE A 778 -20.54 11.38 2.21
CA PHE A 778 -20.51 12.82 1.96
C PHE A 778 -21.89 13.49 1.71
N VAL A 779 -23.01 12.83 1.99
CA VAL A 779 -24.37 13.36 1.73
C VAL A 779 -24.68 14.66 2.47
N ASN A 780 -24.16 14.84 3.69
CA ASN A 780 -24.42 16.03 4.51
C ASN A 780 -23.46 17.21 4.24
N LEU A 781 -22.68 17.18 3.15
CA LEU A 781 -21.67 18.21 2.85
C LEU A 781 -22.23 19.64 2.73
N GLU A 782 -23.51 19.80 2.41
CA GLU A 782 -24.18 21.10 2.41
C GLU A 782 -24.05 21.83 3.76
N SER A 783 -24.04 21.10 4.87
CA SER A 783 -23.89 21.67 6.20
C SER A 783 -22.50 22.31 6.42
N LEU A 784 -21.44 21.75 5.83
CA LEU A 784 -20.10 22.32 5.86
C LEU A 784 -19.99 23.55 4.94
N ILE A 785 -20.54 23.46 3.72
CA ILE A 785 -20.47 24.54 2.72
C ILE A 785 -21.20 25.79 3.21
N LYS A 786 -22.29 25.64 3.99
CA LYS A 786 -22.98 26.77 4.66
C LYS A 786 -22.03 27.64 5.49
N PHE A 787 -20.97 27.06 6.06
CA PHE A 787 -19.99 27.78 6.87
C PHE A 787 -18.78 28.31 6.07
N LYS A 788 -18.74 28.11 4.74
CA LYS A 788 -17.73 28.63 3.79
C LYS A 788 -16.27 28.49 4.29
N PRO A 789 -15.75 27.26 4.47
CA PRO A 789 -14.37 27.05 4.91
C PRO A 789 -13.36 27.53 3.86
N SER A 790 -12.22 28.08 4.30
CA SER A 790 -11.22 28.60 3.35
C SER A 790 -10.50 27.49 2.56
N ILE A 791 -10.51 27.61 1.23
CA ILE A 791 -9.84 26.66 0.32
C ILE A 791 -8.32 26.67 0.51
N ASN A 792 -7.73 27.85 0.76
CA ASN A 792 -6.28 27.98 0.89
C ASN A 792 -5.72 27.21 2.08
N ILE A 793 -6.45 27.13 3.19
CA ILE A 793 -6.05 26.33 4.36
C ILE A 793 -6.26 24.85 4.06
N LEU A 794 -7.40 24.48 3.48
CA LEU A 794 -7.69 23.08 3.14
C LEU A 794 -6.71 22.52 2.09
N LYS A 795 -6.24 23.32 1.12
CA LYS A 795 -5.26 22.91 0.11
C LYS A 795 -3.90 22.56 0.73
N LYS A 796 -3.53 23.17 1.87
CA LYS A 796 -2.23 22.92 2.53
C LYS A 796 -2.12 21.54 3.17
N TYR A 797 -3.23 20.91 3.52
CA TYR A 797 -3.23 19.60 4.20
C TYR A 797 -3.77 18.50 3.27
N PRO A 798 -3.21 17.28 3.29
CA PRO A 798 -3.55 16.22 2.35
C PRO A 798 -5.01 15.74 2.50
N LEU A 799 -5.49 15.58 3.73
CA LEU A 799 -6.90 15.22 3.97
C LEU A 799 -7.86 16.36 3.60
N GLY A 800 -7.39 17.61 3.66
CA GLY A 800 -8.16 18.79 3.24
C GLY A 800 -8.29 18.86 1.73
N SER A 801 -7.21 18.54 1.01
CA SER A 801 -7.22 18.35 -0.44
C SER A 801 -8.26 17.29 -0.84
N LYS A 802 -8.25 16.12 -0.18
CA LYS A 802 -9.20 15.02 -0.43
C LYS A 802 -10.64 15.41 -0.13
N LEU A 803 -10.86 16.22 0.90
CA LEU A 803 -12.17 16.77 1.23
C LEU A 803 -12.67 17.72 0.13
N LEU A 804 -11.81 18.61 -0.39
CA LEU A 804 -12.14 19.47 -1.54
C LEU A 804 -12.47 18.66 -2.80
N LEU A 805 -11.77 17.56 -3.05
CA LEU A 805 -12.10 16.67 -4.17
C LEU A 805 -13.49 16.04 -4.03
N ASN A 806 -13.92 15.74 -2.81
CA ASN A 806 -15.26 15.22 -2.56
C ASN A 806 -16.34 16.31 -2.68
N PHE A 807 -16.02 17.60 -2.55
CA PHE A 807 -16.99 18.67 -2.84
C PHE A 807 -17.44 18.66 -4.30
N LEU A 808 -16.55 18.29 -5.22
CA LEU A 808 -16.88 18.17 -6.64
C LEU A 808 -17.92 17.09 -6.95
N LYS A 809 -18.16 16.15 -6.02
CA LYS A 809 -19.20 15.13 -6.20
C LYS A 809 -20.62 15.67 -6.14
N PHE A 810 -20.81 16.86 -5.57
CA PHE A 810 -22.11 17.46 -5.34
C PHE A 810 -22.21 18.83 -6.04
N PRO A 811 -23.37 19.18 -6.61
CA PRO A 811 -23.53 20.42 -7.39
C PRO A 811 -23.30 21.68 -6.55
N VAL A 812 -23.74 21.68 -5.27
CA VAL A 812 -23.52 22.82 -4.36
C VAL A 812 -22.03 23.04 -4.09
N GLY A 813 -21.24 21.97 -4.01
CA GLY A 813 -19.79 22.03 -3.83
C GLY A 813 -19.07 22.48 -5.10
N PHE A 814 -19.52 22.03 -6.27
CA PHE A 814 -19.01 22.46 -7.57
C PHE A 814 -19.14 23.97 -7.75
N LYS A 815 -20.35 24.53 -7.64
CA LYS A 815 -20.60 25.99 -7.73
C LYS A 815 -19.75 26.79 -6.75
N TYR A 816 -19.56 26.27 -5.54
CA TYR A 816 -18.73 26.93 -4.54
C TYR A 816 -17.26 27.01 -4.98
N LEU A 817 -16.68 25.91 -5.46
CA LEU A 817 -15.29 25.86 -5.94
C LEU A 817 -15.07 26.65 -7.22
N GLU A 818 -16.05 26.65 -8.13
CA GLU A 818 -16.04 27.45 -9.36
C GLU A 818 -16.04 28.95 -9.04
N SER A 819 -16.91 29.40 -8.14
CA SER A 819 -16.97 30.82 -7.73
C SER A 819 -15.68 31.36 -7.11
N LEU A 820 -14.81 30.47 -6.63
CA LEU A 820 -13.54 30.79 -5.99
C LEU A 820 -12.32 30.57 -6.91
N GLY A 821 -12.54 30.19 -8.19
CA GLY A 821 -11.47 30.01 -9.19
C GLY A 821 -10.59 28.78 -8.95
N TYR A 822 -11.02 27.81 -8.12
CA TYR A 822 -10.21 26.63 -7.81
C TYR A 822 -10.03 25.71 -9.03
N LEU A 823 -11.06 25.57 -9.87
CA LEU A 823 -11.01 24.70 -11.06
C LEU A 823 -10.03 25.24 -12.10
N GLU A 824 -10.03 26.54 -12.38
CA GLU A 824 -9.11 27.15 -13.35
C GLU A 824 -7.65 26.96 -12.93
N MET A 825 -7.34 27.21 -11.66
CA MET A 825 -6.01 26.97 -11.08
C MET A 825 -5.60 25.50 -11.17
N LYS A 826 -6.55 24.56 -11.06
CA LYS A 826 -6.27 23.14 -11.20
C LYS A 826 -6.01 22.75 -12.66
N PHE A 827 -6.85 23.18 -13.60
CA PHE A 827 -6.68 22.82 -15.00
C PHE A 827 -5.42 23.45 -15.62
N THR A 828 -4.94 24.59 -15.14
CA THR A 828 -3.62 25.10 -15.52
C THR A 828 -2.48 24.22 -15.00
N GLU A 829 -2.58 23.70 -13.77
CA GLU A 829 -1.66 22.66 -13.25
C GLU A 829 -1.72 21.38 -14.12
N TRP A 830 -2.90 20.96 -14.59
CA TRP A 830 -3.07 19.77 -15.45
C TRP A 830 -2.58 19.96 -16.91
N ASN A 831 -2.73 21.16 -17.47
CA ASN A 831 -2.24 21.46 -18.83
C ASN A 831 -0.71 21.54 -18.89
N ASN A 832 -0.06 21.89 -17.78
CA ASN A 832 1.40 22.00 -17.68
C ASN A 832 2.11 20.67 -17.33
N LEU A 833 1.43 19.52 -17.45
CA LEU A 833 1.97 18.19 -17.09
C LEU A 833 2.92 17.60 -18.13
N THR A 834 4.00 18.31 -18.44
CA THR A 834 5.06 17.77 -19.31
C THR A 834 5.91 16.69 -18.62
N ASN A 835 5.82 16.57 -17.29
CA ASN A 835 6.77 15.79 -16.49
C ASN A 835 6.32 14.35 -16.15
N PHE A 836 5.29 13.78 -16.80
CA PHE A 836 4.77 12.41 -16.56
C PHE A 836 4.49 12.00 -15.10
N LYS A 837 4.50 12.94 -14.14
CA LYS A 837 4.31 12.71 -12.69
C LYS A 837 3.05 11.93 -12.37
N TYR A 838 2.00 12.13 -13.16
CA TYR A 838 0.74 11.41 -13.00
C TYR A 838 0.87 9.90 -13.30
N LEU A 839 1.56 9.57 -14.40
CA LEU A 839 1.83 8.19 -14.80
C LEU A 839 2.75 7.51 -13.78
N GLU A 840 3.78 8.20 -13.30
CA GLU A 840 4.68 7.69 -12.27
C GLU A 840 3.94 7.40 -10.96
N LYS A 841 3.00 8.26 -10.55
CA LYS A 841 2.14 8.05 -9.38
C LYS A 841 1.23 6.83 -9.53
N ILE A 842 0.62 6.63 -10.71
CA ILE A 842 -0.20 5.44 -10.96
C ILE A 842 0.67 4.18 -10.95
N ASN A 843 1.80 4.20 -11.67
CA ASN A 843 2.70 3.05 -11.75
C ASN A 843 3.28 2.68 -10.38
N SER A 844 3.60 3.65 -9.52
CA SER A 844 4.09 3.38 -8.17
C SER A 844 3.00 2.76 -7.28
N ILE A 845 1.75 3.22 -7.37
CA ILE A 845 0.61 2.61 -6.65
C ILE A 845 0.38 1.18 -7.12
N ILE A 846 0.34 0.96 -8.43
CA ILE A 846 0.17 -0.37 -9.03
C ILE A 846 1.33 -1.29 -8.61
N GLN A 847 2.57 -0.82 -8.73
CA GLN A 847 3.76 -1.58 -8.36
C GLN A 847 3.76 -1.96 -6.88
N TYR A 848 3.41 -1.02 -5.99
CA TYR A 848 3.31 -1.31 -4.56
C TYR A 848 2.27 -2.39 -4.25
N GLN A 849 1.15 -2.38 -4.96
CA GLN A 849 0.06 -3.31 -4.69
C GLN A 849 0.35 -4.73 -5.19
N PHE A 850 0.99 -4.87 -6.36
CA PHE A 850 1.43 -6.17 -6.88
C PHE A 850 2.71 -6.66 -6.18
N PHE A 851 3.60 -5.75 -5.81
CA PHE A 851 4.91 -6.04 -5.20
C PHE A 851 5.17 -5.19 -3.94
N PRO A 852 4.45 -5.44 -2.82
CA PRO A 852 4.57 -4.67 -1.57
C PRO A 852 5.92 -4.84 -0.87
N TYR A 853 6.73 -5.80 -1.34
CA TYR A 853 8.06 -6.11 -0.83
C TYR A 853 9.12 -5.13 -1.31
N ILE A 854 8.95 -4.56 -2.50
CA ILE A 854 9.83 -3.51 -3.04
C ILE A 854 9.19 -2.20 -2.62
N ARG A 855 9.57 -1.68 -1.45
CA ARG A 855 9.02 -0.41 -0.97
C ARG A 855 9.65 0.71 -1.79
N LYS A 856 9.00 1.13 -2.87
CA LYS A 856 8.94 2.56 -3.18
C LYS A 856 7.82 3.09 -2.30
N ASN A 857 8.13 3.62 -1.11
CA ASN A 857 7.10 4.21 -0.26
C ASN A 857 6.45 5.36 -1.06
N PRO A 858 5.17 5.27 -1.47
CA PRO A 858 4.51 6.39 -2.13
C PRO A 858 4.36 7.60 -1.18
N HIS A 859 4.71 7.45 0.09
CA HIS A 859 4.63 8.49 1.12
C HIS A 859 5.96 9.24 1.37
N GLN A 860 7.11 8.79 0.88
CA GLN A 860 8.41 9.43 1.17
C GLN A 860 9.00 10.24 0.01
N GLU A 861 8.75 9.84 -1.25
CA GLU A 861 9.07 10.69 -2.41
C GLU A 861 7.93 11.65 -2.75
N CYS A 862 6.71 11.37 -2.28
CA CYS A 862 5.67 12.38 -2.17
C CYS A 862 5.90 13.19 -0.89
N ASN A 863 6.72 14.23 -0.99
CA ASN A 863 6.53 15.37 -0.10
C ASN A 863 5.02 15.65 -0.02
N GLU A 864 4.52 15.82 1.20
CA GLU A 864 3.12 15.96 1.61
C GLU A 864 2.36 17.13 0.94
N THR A 865 2.93 17.74 -0.11
CA THR A 865 2.48 18.91 -0.86
C THR A 865 1.92 18.59 -2.25
N ASP A 866 2.20 17.42 -2.84
CA ASP A 866 1.83 17.08 -4.24
C ASP A 866 0.57 16.18 -4.34
N ASP A 867 -0.46 16.51 -3.57
CA ASP A 867 -1.84 16.07 -3.82
C ASP A 867 -2.49 16.84 -5.00
N SER A 868 -1.69 17.63 -5.74
CA SER A 868 -2.16 18.45 -6.84
C SER A 868 -2.81 17.64 -7.96
N LEU A 869 -2.31 16.42 -8.19
CA LEU A 869 -2.81 15.44 -9.15
C LEU A 869 -3.41 14.23 -8.44
N SER A 870 -4.60 14.42 -7.91
CA SER A 870 -5.38 13.30 -7.40
C SER A 870 -6.00 12.50 -8.55
N ILE A 871 -5.96 11.18 -8.45
CA ILE A 871 -6.56 10.23 -9.42
C ILE A 871 -8.07 10.47 -9.53
N TYR A 872 -8.72 10.83 -8.42
CA TYR A 872 -10.16 11.00 -8.34
C TYR A 872 -10.68 12.38 -8.80
N PHE A 873 -9.81 13.33 -9.18
CA PHE A 873 -10.23 14.70 -9.54
C PHE A 873 -11.22 14.70 -10.71
N LEU A 874 -10.84 14.10 -11.84
CA LEU A 874 -11.66 14.05 -13.06
C LEU A 874 -12.95 13.25 -12.83
N GLN A 875 -12.83 12.10 -12.14
CA GLN A 875 -13.97 11.25 -11.80
C GLN A 875 -15.02 12.00 -10.96
N ASN A 876 -14.57 12.73 -9.93
CA ASN A 876 -15.46 13.46 -9.04
C ASN A 876 -16.11 14.65 -9.75
N LEU A 877 -15.36 15.36 -10.59
CA LEU A 877 -15.86 16.47 -11.39
C LEU A 877 -17.04 16.04 -12.28
N LEU A 878 -16.87 14.91 -12.98
CA LEU A 878 -17.84 14.33 -13.93
C LEU A 878 -18.98 13.55 -13.28
N SER A 879 -19.08 13.57 -11.95
CA SER A 879 -20.24 13.01 -11.25
C SER A 879 -21.42 13.98 -11.17
N THR A 880 -21.20 15.26 -11.50
CA THR A 880 -22.22 16.31 -11.52
C THR A 880 -22.54 16.76 -12.95
N GLU A 881 -23.78 17.19 -13.20
CA GLU A 881 -24.20 17.74 -14.50
C GLU A 881 -23.51 19.08 -14.81
N GLU A 882 -23.18 19.85 -13.78
CA GLU A 882 -22.41 21.10 -13.90
C GLU A 882 -20.98 20.83 -14.39
N GLY A 883 -20.35 19.75 -13.91
CA GLY A 883 -19.07 19.27 -14.42
C GLY A 883 -19.12 18.86 -15.89
N LEU A 884 -20.20 18.21 -16.34
CA LEU A 884 -20.40 17.89 -17.76
C LEU A 884 -20.50 19.16 -18.62
N ASN A 885 -21.26 20.18 -18.19
CA ASN A 885 -21.33 21.46 -18.87
C ASN A 885 -19.97 22.17 -18.94
N PHE A 886 -19.17 22.06 -17.89
CA PHE A 886 -17.81 22.60 -17.86
C PHE A 886 -16.88 21.96 -18.91
N PHE A 887 -17.03 20.66 -19.20
CA PHE A 887 -16.29 19.99 -20.28
C PHE A 887 -16.86 20.23 -21.67
N GLN A 888 -18.17 20.43 -21.81
CA GLN A 888 -18.79 20.70 -23.11
C GLN A 888 -18.61 22.15 -23.58
N PHE A 889 -18.62 23.12 -22.65
CA PHE A 889 -18.63 24.55 -22.98
C PHE A 889 -17.48 25.36 -22.35
N GLY A 890 -16.76 24.81 -21.38
CA GLY A 890 -15.71 25.52 -20.61
C GLY A 890 -14.27 25.15 -21.00
N ILE A 891 -13.32 25.53 -20.14
CA ILE A 891 -11.87 25.31 -20.31
C ILE A 891 -11.53 23.81 -20.41
N GLY A 892 -12.33 22.95 -19.77
CA GLY A 892 -12.19 21.49 -19.83
C GLY A 892 -12.32 20.91 -21.24
N LYS A 893 -13.00 21.61 -22.16
CA LYS A 893 -13.17 21.19 -23.55
C LYS A 893 -11.84 21.06 -24.29
N ASN A 894 -11.03 22.12 -24.26
CA ASN A 894 -9.74 22.15 -24.95
C ASN A 894 -8.80 21.05 -24.44
N PHE A 895 -8.87 20.77 -23.13
CA PHE A 895 -8.10 19.69 -22.50
C PHE A 895 -8.55 18.32 -23.02
N LEU A 896 -9.86 18.04 -23.05
CA LEU A 896 -10.41 16.79 -23.55
C LEU A 896 -10.10 16.58 -25.03
N ASP A 897 -10.31 17.60 -25.87
CA ASP A 897 -10.00 17.55 -27.30
C ASP A 897 -8.50 17.29 -27.53
N SER A 898 -7.62 17.90 -26.73
CA SER A 898 -6.16 17.67 -26.83
C SER A 898 -5.74 16.24 -26.46
N ILE A 899 -6.38 15.64 -25.45
CA ILE A 899 -6.09 14.27 -25.02
C ILE A 899 -6.55 13.29 -26.09
N ILE A 900 -7.76 13.49 -26.61
CA ILE A 900 -8.35 12.57 -27.58
C ILE A 900 -7.58 12.60 -28.89
N THR A 901 -7.35 13.80 -29.45
CA THR A 901 -6.58 13.95 -30.68
C THR A 901 -5.16 13.41 -30.53
N SER A 902 -4.49 13.66 -29.39
CA SER A 902 -3.16 13.09 -29.16
C SER A 902 -3.19 11.56 -29.03
N THR A 903 -4.21 10.96 -28.39
CA THR A 903 -4.33 9.49 -28.36
C THR A 903 -4.52 8.89 -29.74
N GLU A 904 -5.37 9.47 -30.58
CA GLU A 904 -5.58 8.99 -31.96
C GLU A 904 -4.29 9.06 -32.77
N ILE A 905 -3.59 10.19 -32.71
CA ILE A 905 -2.30 10.39 -33.39
C ILE A 905 -1.28 9.36 -32.90
N PHE A 906 -1.13 9.18 -31.59
CA PHE A 906 -0.15 8.25 -31.04
C PHE A 906 -0.50 6.78 -31.34
N PHE A 907 -1.78 6.40 -31.36
CA PHE A 907 -2.19 5.05 -31.77
C PHE A 907 -1.89 4.76 -33.23
N HIS A 908 -2.18 5.72 -34.11
CA HIS A 908 -1.85 5.60 -35.53
C HIS A 908 -0.33 5.54 -35.76
N GLN A 909 0.45 6.34 -35.04
CA GLN A 909 1.91 6.27 -35.09
C GLN A 909 2.41 4.89 -34.65
N ILE A 910 1.96 4.35 -33.52
CA ILE A 910 2.42 3.05 -33.01
C ILE A 910 2.02 1.89 -33.92
N SER A 911 0.86 1.98 -34.58
CA SER A 911 0.35 0.89 -35.43
C SER A 911 0.95 0.89 -36.84
N ASN A 912 1.29 2.06 -37.39
CA ASN A 912 1.74 2.20 -38.77
C ASN A 912 3.27 2.29 -38.91
N ASP A 913 3.98 2.80 -37.91
CA ASP A 913 5.44 2.93 -37.97
C ASP A 913 6.10 1.60 -37.58
N GLU A 914 6.67 0.88 -38.56
CA GLU A 914 7.46 -0.35 -38.35
C GLU A 914 8.58 -0.19 -37.30
N ASN A 915 9.02 1.05 -37.15
CA ASN A 915 9.95 1.52 -36.16
C ASN A 915 9.57 1.14 -34.70
N TYR A 916 8.30 1.11 -34.32
CA TYR A 916 7.88 0.73 -32.95
C TYR A 916 7.91 -0.78 -32.68
N LEU A 917 8.25 -1.60 -33.68
CA LEU A 917 8.35 -3.05 -33.54
C LEU A 917 9.69 -3.48 -32.93
N ASP A 918 10.73 -2.64 -33.03
CA ASP A 918 12.11 -2.92 -32.59
C ASP A 918 12.44 -2.30 -31.22
N ILE A 919 13.20 -3.06 -30.41
CA ILE A 919 13.72 -2.58 -29.13
C ILE A 919 14.92 -1.63 -29.36
N ASP A 920 15.74 -1.90 -30.36
CA ASP A 920 17.07 -1.30 -30.57
C ASP A 920 17.02 0.21 -30.87
N ASN A 921 15.85 0.71 -31.24
CA ASN A 921 15.61 2.09 -31.63
C ASN A 921 14.91 2.91 -30.52
N VAL A 922 15.28 2.71 -29.24
CA VAL A 922 14.73 3.51 -28.11
C VAL A 922 15.26 4.95 -28.16
N ASN A 923 14.61 5.82 -28.92
CA ASN A 923 14.84 7.27 -28.83
C ASN A 923 14.00 7.86 -27.70
N ASP A 924 14.48 8.94 -27.07
CA ASP A 924 13.73 9.69 -26.04
C ASP A 924 12.32 10.08 -26.50
N GLN A 925 12.16 10.38 -27.80
CA GLN A 925 10.87 10.68 -28.42
C GLN A 925 9.88 9.51 -28.39
N ARG A 926 10.33 8.26 -28.49
CA ARG A 926 9.43 7.09 -28.45
C ARG A 926 9.00 6.76 -27.03
N ASN A 927 9.92 6.84 -26.08
CA ASN A 927 9.58 6.71 -24.66
C ASN A 927 8.60 7.79 -24.24
N PHE A 928 8.74 9.01 -24.79
CA PHE A 928 7.77 10.08 -24.64
C PHE A 928 6.39 9.69 -25.20
N VAL A 929 6.30 9.23 -26.45
CA VAL A 929 5.03 8.82 -27.08
C VAL A 929 4.34 7.70 -26.30
N ILE A 930 5.07 6.63 -25.94
CA ILE A 930 4.51 5.49 -25.18
C ILE A 930 4.04 5.95 -23.80
N SER A 931 4.82 6.78 -23.11
CA SER A 931 4.45 7.29 -21.78
C SER A 931 3.28 8.27 -21.84
N ALA A 932 3.25 9.14 -22.84
CA ALA A 932 2.14 10.07 -23.10
C ALA A 932 0.85 9.31 -23.40
N LEU A 933 0.90 8.29 -24.24
CA LEU A 933 -0.26 7.46 -24.55
C LEU A 933 -0.77 6.71 -23.31
N LYS A 934 0.12 6.12 -22.50
CA LYS A 934 -0.29 5.50 -21.23
C LYS A 934 -0.93 6.50 -20.28
N GLN A 935 -0.36 7.70 -20.15
CA GLN A 935 -0.93 8.77 -19.33
C GLN A 935 -2.32 9.15 -19.82
N ASN A 936 -2.48 9.41 -21.13
CA ASN A 936 -3.76 9.77 -21.71
C ASN A 936 -4.82 8.68 -21.54
N LEU A 937 -4.45 7.40 -21.72
CA LEU A 937 -5.32 6.26 -21.47
C LEU A 937 -5.85 6.23 -20.03
N TRP A 938 -4.99 6.45 -19.04
CA TRP A 938 -5.41 6.54 -17.63
C TRP A 938 -6.31 7.76 -17.36
N LEU A 939 -6.08 8.89 -18.02
CA LEU A 939 -6.96 10.06 -17.92
C LEU A 939 -8.34 9.78 -18.53
N ILE A 940 -8.40 9.16 -19.70
CA ILE A 940 -9.65 8.75 -20.36
C ILE A 940 -10.41 7.75 -19.47
N GLY A 941 -9.72 6.75 -18.90
CA GLY A 941 -10.33 5.81 -17.97
C GLY A 941 -10.94 6.49 -16.73
N ASN A 942 -10.28 7.50 -16.19
CA ASN A 942 -10.81 8.28 -15.07
C ASN A 942 -11.98 9.19 -15.45
N ILE A 943 -11.96 9.76 -16.66
CA ILE A 943 -13.09 10.50 -17.22
C ILE A 943 -14.29 9.53 -17.34
N ALA A 944 -14.09 8.37 -17.96
CA ALA A 944 -15.13 7.37 -18.18
C ALA A 944 -15.72 6.78 -16.89
N SER A 945 -14.96 6.73 -15.79
CA SER A 945 -15.48 6.28 -14.49
C SER A 945 -16.39 7.29 -13.78
N GLY A 946 -16.49 8.52 -14.31
CA GLY A 946 -17.48 9.52 -13.88
C GLY A 946 -18.89 9.16 -14.37
N LYS A 947 -19.92 9.51 -13.59
CA LYS A 947 -21.32 9.16 -13.92
C LYS A 947 -21.76 9.65 -15.31
N TYR A 948 -21.33 10.85 -15.69
CA TYR A 948 -21.64 11.47 -16.98
C TYR A 948 -20.43 11.51 -17.93
N GLY A 949 -19.33 10.86 -17.58
CA GLY A 949 -18.09 10.97 -18.33
C GLY A 949 -18.10 10.26 -19.68
N ILE A 950 -18.86 9.16 -19.79
CA ILE A 950 -18.96 8.37 -21.04
C ILE A 950 -19.69 9.13 -22.14
N GLN A 951 -20.66 9.97 -21.78
CA GLN A 951 -21.33 10.89 -22.71
C GLN A 951 -20.35 11.87 -23.38
N LEU A 952 -19.16 12.11 -22.82
CA LEU A 952 -18.15 12.95 -23.46
C LEU A 952 -17.29 12.20 -24.48
N LEU A 953 -17.24 10.86 -24.40
CA LEU A 953 -16.38 9.98 -25.20
C LEU A 953 -17.12 9.31 -26.36
N ASP A 954 -18.44 9.46 -26.42
CA ASP A 954 -19.30 8.91 -27.46
C ASP A 954 -19.70 10.00 -28.48
N PRO A 955 -19.48 9.77 -29.79
CA PRO A 955 -19.89 10.70 -30.85
C PRO A 955 -21.39 10.99 -30.89
N MET A 956 -22.25 10.14 -30.32
CA MET A 956 -23.69 10.45 -30.21
C MET A 956 -23.98 11.68 -29.34
N TYR A 957 -23.12 11.93 -28.34
CA TYR A 957 -23.33 12.98 -27.33
C TYR A 957 -22.33 14.13 -27.47
N ASN A 958 -21.17 13.90 -28.11
CA ASN A 958 -20.17 14.91 -28.40
C ASN A 958 -19.99 15.11 -29.91
N ILE A 959 -20.54 16.22 -30.41
CA ILE A 959 -20.60 16.58 -31.85
C ILE A 959 -19.21 16.69 -32.50
N ASN A 960 -18.15 16.88 -31.70
CA ASN A 960 -16.79 17.06 -32.18
C ASN A 960 -16.02 15.74 -32.39
N LEU A 961 -16.56 14.60 -31.93
CA LEU A 961 -15.93 13.30 -32.13
C LEU A 961 -16.36 12.69 -33.46
N THR A 962 -15.39 12.33 -34.28
CA THR A 962 -15.62 11.64 -35.56
C THR A 962 -15.76 10.14 -35.39
N ASN A 963 -14.99 9.55 -34.46
CA ASN A 963 -15.03 8.12 -34.12
C ASN A 963 -15.21 7.95 -32.61
N SER A 964 -15.83 6.83 -32.20
CA SER A 964 -15.86 6.44 -30.79
C SER A 964 -14.47 6.00 -30.34
N ILE A 965 -13.93 6.71 -29.35
CA ILE A 965 -12.61 6.40 -28.75
C ILE A 965 -12.61 5.01 -28.12
N ILE A 966 -13.77 4.56 -27.63
CA ILE A 966 -13.95 3.24 -27.05
C ILE A 966 -13.61 2.15 -28.08
N ASN A 967 -14.02 2.31 -29.34
CA ASN A 967 -13.68 1.37 -30.42
C ASN A 967 -12.18 1.33 -30.63
N LEU A 968 -11.53 2.50 -30.69
CA LEU A 968 -10.07 2.57 -30.82
C LEU A 968 -9.37 1.87 -29.65
N ILE A 969 -9.85 1.99 -28.41
CA ILE A 969 -9.26 1.30 -27.25
C ILE A 969 -9.40 -0.23 -27.39
N ILE A 970 -10.56 -0.71 -27.86
CA ILE A 970 -10.82 -2.15 -28.06
C ILE A 970 -9.96 -2.71 -29.21
N ASP A 971 -9.91 -1.99 -30.34
CA ASP A 971 -9.09 -2.36 -31.49
C ASP A 971 -7.62 -2.43 -31.08
N ASN A 972 -7.13 -1.45 -30.31
CA ASN A 972 -5.76 -1.45 -29.80
C ASN A 972 -5.51 -2.55 -28.77
N PHE A 973 -6.48 -2.91 -27.93
CA PHE A 973 -6.32 -4.07 -27.04
C PHE A 973 -6.05 -5.36 -27.84
N SER A 974 -6.74 -5.54 -28.97
CA SER A 974 -6.60 -6.72 -29.81
C SER A 974 -5.32 -6.72 -30.68
N ASN A 975 -4.98 -5.56 -31.27
CA ASN A 975 -4.01 -5.46 -32.36
C ASN A 975 -2.70 -4.75 -32.00
N CYS A 976 -2.59 -4.03 -30.88
CA CYS A 976 -1.39 -3.23 -30.59
C CYS A 976 -0.13 -4.12 -30.49
N PRO A 977 1.00 -3.77 -31.15
CA PRO A 977 2.20 -4.61 -31.13
C PRO A 977 2.83 -4.75 -29.72
N ILE A 978 2.64 -3.73 -28.86
CA ILE A 978 3.25 -3.63 -27.53
C ILE A 978 2.30 -4.19 -26.45
N TRP A 979 2.74 -5.20 -25.70
CA TRP A 979 1.90 -5.86 -24.68
C TRP A 979 1.56 -4.99 -23.47
N GLN A 980 2.45 -4.10 -23.04
CA GLN A 980 2.17 -3.18 -21.95
C GLN A 980 0.97 -2.27 -22.24
N ILE A 981 0.81 -1.82 -23.49
CA ILE A 981 -0.32 -0.97 -23.88
C ILE A 981 -1.62 -1.76 -23.85
N ARG A 982 -1.62 -3.02 -24.31
CA ARG A 982 -2.78 -3.92 -24.17
C ARG A 982 -3.20 -4.08 -22.71
N GLY A 983 -2.23 -4.26 -21.81
CA GLY A 983 -2.49 -4.33 -20.37
C GLY A 983 -3.13 -3.05 -19.82
N THR A 984 -2.66 -1.87 -20.24
CA THR A 984 -3.29 -0.61 -19.86
C THR A 984 -4.69 -0.45 -20.44
N CYS A 985 -4.92 -0.83 -21.70
CA CYS A 985 -6.25 -0.81 -22.32
C CYS A 985 -7.22 -1.73 -21.57
N PHE A 986 -6.77 -2.91 -21.15
CA PHE A 986 -7.59 -3.84 -20.35
C PHE A 986 -8.07 -3.20 -19.04
N TYR A 987 -7.17 -2.56 -18.29
CA TYR A 987 -7.56 -1.85 -17.07
C TYR A 987 -8.48 -0.66 -17.35
N VAL A 988 -8.24 0.08 -18.43
CA VAL A 988 -9.07 1.22 -18.86
C VAL A 988 -10.50 0.77 -19.25
N LEU A 989 -10.64 -0.33 -19.98
CA LEU A 989 -11.93 -0.95 -20.30
C LEU A 989 -12.67 -1.39 -19.04
N GLY A 990 -11.94 -1.95 -18.06
CA GLY A 990 -12.48 -2.18 -16.72
C GLY A 990 -13.04 -0.91 -16.06
N MET A 991 -12.39 0.25 -16.25
CA MET A 991 -12.90 1.53 -15.72
C MET A 991 -14.16 2.02 -16.43
N ILE A 992 -14.25 1.81 -17.74
CA ILE A 992 -15.42 2.15 -18.55
C ILE A 992 -16.64 1.35 -18.07
N GLY A 993 -16.46 0.06 -17.78
CA GLY A 993 -17.48 -0.83 -17.21
C GLY A 993 -17.95 -0.50 -15.78
N SER A 994 -17.54 0.65 -15.22
CA SER A 994 -18.00 1.12 -13.91
C SER A 994 -19.33 1.89 -13.92
N THR A 995 -19.89 2.13 -15.10
CA THR A 995 -21.18 2.82 -15.31
C THR A 995 -22.13 1.97 -16.17
N ILE A 996 -23.43 2.28 -16.20
CA ILE A 996 -24.44 1.47 -16.92
C ILE A 996 -24.22 1.69 -18.42
N GLU A 997 -24.10 2.95 -18.83
CA GLU A 997 -23.87 3.33 -20.22
C GLU A 997 -22.58 2.67 -20.76
N GLY A 998 -21.51 2.64 -19.96
CA GLY A 998 -20.26 1.98 -20.35
C GLY A 998 -20.38 0.46 -20.47
N ILE A 999 -21.20 -0.19 -19.64
CA ILE A 999 -21.48 -1.63 -19.77
C ILE A 999 -22.28 -1.91 -21.03
N GLU A 1000 -23.33 -1.13 -21.31
CA GLU A 1000 -24.16 -1.30 -22.51
C GLU A 1000 -23.31 -1.17 -23.78
N ILE A 1001 -22.43 -0.17 -23.84
CA ILE A 1001 -21.48 -0.01 -24.95
C ILE A 1001 -20.54 -1.22 -25.05
N LEU A 1002 -19.97 -1.70 -23.94
CA LEU A 1002 -19.08 -2.86 -23.94
C LEU A 1002 -19.80 -4.15 -24.36
N ASP A 1003 -21.05 -4.34 -23.95
CA ASP A 1003 -21.88 -5.49 -24.33
C ASP A 1003 -22.13 -5.51 -25.85
N GLU A 1004 -22.30 -4.35 -26.50
CA GLU A 1004 -22.40 -4.25 -27.98
C GLU A 1004 -21.12 -4.76 -28.69
N PHE A 1005 -19.96 -4.56 -28.07
CA PHE A 1005 -18.68 -5.08 -28.56
C PHE A 1005 -18.36 -6.51 -28.09
N GLY A 1006 -19.29 -7.17 -27.41
CA GLY A 1006 -19.13 -8.55 -26.90
C GLY A 1006 -18.25 -8.67 -25.66
N TRP A 1007 -18.03 -7.58 -24.92
CA TRP A 1007 -17.30 -7.59 -23.65
C TRP A 1007 -18.26 -7.70 -22.46
N ILE A 1008 -18.14 -8.78 -21.68
CA ILE A 1008 -19.03 -9.04 -20.57
C ILE A 1008 -18.52 -8.36 -19.30
N SER A 1009 -19.39 -7.59 -18.63
CA SER A 1009 -19.07 -6.86 -17.39
C SER A 1009 -19.68 -7.49 -16.13
N CYS A 1010 -19.10 -7.23 -14.96
CA CYS A 1010 -19.56 -7.78 -13.68
C CYS A 1010 -20.68 -6.94 -13.06
N ILE A 1011 -21.88 -7.49 -13.02
CA ILE A 1011 -23.08 -6.86 -12.45
C ILE A 1011 -23.48 -7.59 -11.16
N ASP A 1012 -23.66 -6.88 -10.04
CA ASP A 1012 -24.20 -7.46 -8.80
C ASP A 1012 -25.64 -7.97 -9.01
N THR A 1013 -26.09 -8.91 -8.17
CA THR A 1013 -27.47 -9.45 -8.08
C THR A 1013 -28.62 -8.41 -7.96
N TYR A 1014 -28.31 -7.12 -7.87
CA TYR A 1014 -29.24 -6.00 -7.79
C TYR A 1014 -29.07 -4.97 -8.95
N GLY A 1015 -28.25 -5.25 -9.96
CA GLY A 1015 -27.97 -4.33 -11.07
C GLY A 1015 -26.94 -3.24 -10.78
N ASN A 1016 -26.13 -3.39 -9.72
CA ASN A 1016 -25.10 -2.41 -9.34
C ASN A 1016 -23.70 -2.88 -9.77
N TYR A 1017 -22.83 -1.93 -10.14
CA TYR A 1017 -21.47 -2.20 -10.62
C TYR A 1017 -20.54 -2.72 -9.51
N LEU A 1018 -19.78 -3.78 -9.81
CA LEU A 1018 -18.75 -4.31 -8.92
C LEU A 1018 -17.48 -3.45 -8.80
N TRP A 1019 -17.39 -2.40 -9.61
CA TRP A 1019 -16.36 -1.35 -9.48
C TRP A 1019 -16.52 -0.46 -8.24
N LYS A 1020 -17.65 -0.55 -7.53
CA LYS A 1020 -17.80 -0.02 -6.17
C LYS A 1020 -18.11 -1.19 -5.25
N LEU A 1021 -17.20 -1.48 -4.32
CA LEU A 1021 -17.49 -2.31 -3.16
C LEU A 1021 -18.87 -1.91 -2.59
N PRO A 1022 -19.83 -2.83 -2.46
CA PRO A 1022 -20.99 -2.55 -1.63
C PRO A 1022 -20.47 -2.41 -0.21
N THR A 1023 -20.44 -1.17 0.30
CA THR A 1023 -20.24 -0.93 1.72
C THR A 1023 -21.23 -1.84 2.47
N ARG A 1024 -20.71 -2.74 3.33
CA ARG A 1024 -21.51 -3.74 4.06
C ARG A 1024 -22.71 -3.13 4.82
N LYS A 1025 -22.71 -1.80 5.07
CA LYS A 1025 -23.85 -1.02 5.59
C LYS A 1025 -25.10 -1.10 4.70
N HIS A 1026 -24.98 -1.06 3.37
CA HIS A 1026 -26.15 -1.11 2.46
C HIS A 1026 -26.81 -2.49 2.39
N GLN A 1027 -26.06 -3.58 2.56
CA GLN A 1027 -26.62 -4.93 2.63
C GLN A 1027 -27.46 -5.15 3.90
N LEU A 1028 -27.12 -4.50 5.02
CA LEU A 1028 -27.83 -4.62 6.30
C LEU A 1028 -29.15 -3.84 6.32
N GLN A 1029 -29.16 -2.60 5.80
CA GLN A 1029 -30.40 -1.81 5.71
C GLN A 1029 -31.43 -2.43 4.78
N LYS A 1030 -31.01 -3.02 3.65
CA LYS A 1030 -31.94 -3.68 2.69
C LYS A 1030 -32.42 -5.05 3.18
N LYS A 1031 -31.62 -5.80 3.95
CA LYS A 1031 -32.08 -7.05 4.63
C LYS A 1031 -33.13 -6.77 5.71
N MET A 1032 -33.01 -5.67 6.46
CA MET A 1032 -34.04 -5.25 7.43
C MET A 1032 -35.40 -4.95 6.77
N VAL A 1033 -35.40 -4.33 5.57
CA VAL A 1033 -36.63 -4.04 4.82
C VAL A 1033 -37.27 -5.32 4.29
N LYS A 1034 -36.49 -6.31 3.80
CA LYS A 1034 -36.99 -7.64 3.41
C LYS A 1034 -37.58 -8.42 4.58
N ILE A 1035 -36.99 -8.33 5.79
CA ILE A 1035 -37.52 -8.98 6.99
C ILE A 1035 -38.81 -8.30 7.49
N LYS A 1036 -38.89 -6.96 7.44
CA LYS A 1036 -40.13 -6.22 7.74
C LYS A 1036 -41.25 -6.54 6.74
N LYS A 1037 -40.95 -6.65 5.44
CA LYS A 1037 -41.93 -7.07 4.42
C LYS A 1037 -42.39 -8.52 4.61
N ARG A 1038 -41.48 -9.45 4.92
CA ARG A 1038 -41.85 -10.86 5.23
C ARG A 1038 -42.68 -10.99 6.50
N LYS A 1039 -42.40 -10.21 7.56
CA LYS A 1039 -43.25 -10.19 8.76
C LYS A 1039 -44.64 -9.59 8.49
N LYS A 1040 -44.76 -8.62 7.58
CA LYS A 1040 -46.05 -8.04 7.18
C LYS A 1040 -46.88 -8.99 6.31
N LEU A 1041 -46.23 -9.82 5.48
CA LEU A 1041 -46.85 -10.87 4.68
C LEU A 1041 -47.17 -12.17 5.45
N LEU A 1042 -46.63 -12.33 6.66
CA LEU A 1042 -46.98 -13.42 7.59
C LEU A 1042 -48.02 -12.99 8.64
N MET A 1043 -48.35 -11.69 8.69
CA MET A 1043 -49.42 -11.12 9.55
C MET A 1043 -50.70 -10.80 8.77
N ILE A 1044 -50.66 -10.90 7.44
CA ILE A 1044 -51.82 -10.97 6.55
C ILE A 1044 -52.00 -12.44 6.21
#